data_AF-A0A089KEK1-F1
#
_entry.id   AF-A0A089KEK1-F1
#
_cell.length_a   1.000
_cell.length_b   1.000
_cell.length_c   1.000
_cell.angle_alpha   90.00
_cell.angle_beta   90.00
_cell.angle_gamma   90.00
#
_symmetry.space_group_name_H-M   'P 1'
#
loop_
_entity.id
_entity.type
_entity.pdbx_description
1 polymer ?
#
loop_
_entity_poly.entity_id
_entity_poly.type
_entity_poly.pdbx_seq_one_letter_code
_entity_poly.pdbx_strand_id
1 'polypeptide(L)'
;MRADQRGNEQFDVLQGIPSSESLYGHASTNSYLYQNKFVEMKGTCTYNIKINKTYNLKWDPTKPAPTGGGSLPDPQSKPKPVEYPYSITRPYSYWTVNTLEVYALARALLVNDALPGGQLVIEPSGYTAPDFSTEIKGKYLPPQAPASITVPSTDVQGGTSQPEPPDELEIFRSKAEEAAKKIQVQNDSFVFLGQTIMNGSEVTETGPAPGTIPNPLPVGDNVLYRPGNTIEPMHSNALNLPSTGEISYAPMNGNINGGSQENVYPINGINPVTVHTPVVNYSLLPDDNRPFDQRMVPDYTRTVLILDRPFTVHFTESGQHLNIPGYGNRNYAKYTQNKRIQFPFGVFQEGQYYPENTWINIPVGTPSMTFTLPTWVNEGDYIIHTQSWAINAPSDAADLCEKNLNGNLANYCASESFNVGGVGRLFDFRIWDIGDFRFEQVFRTGTGNLGHSTAMYYTGGNDENGTPTALSGQTQWHLPVRKGSHPTEQLTVPHNGYSFLFDFRTIGNLWQPGEGIRIEPSFYFIPKTGGTAAPVDLYYDISGSNNKMIGVGSQKDKLSYTRTYRLADGLRNIADGELSTAASYEYNYILTEAERNKTPWLKFYEQYKKRKTKLAAGYNLEILPYTSRTLVGPTAIPNGVNPIAAVRSVQHWYGEYNLPIAPYILPKGTDIVALANHYGGVLDGHEQEFITGGYILVKFEIYTVKNSDAGTRILGYKAPIANMWAIEGQMTGDTDEMGQTFSFSSGDIILFESDFSVRNDYLGQGK
;
A
#
# COMPACT_ATOMS: atom_id res chain seq x y z
N MET A 1 -7.90 -28.37 6.37
CA MET A 1 -7.45 -27.61 5.18
C MET A 1 -6.43 -26.59 5.62
N ARG A 2 -5.35 -26.37 4.89
CA ARG A 2 -4.37 -25.32 5.23
C ARG A 2 -3.88 -24.63 3.97
N ALA A 3 -3.10 -23.55 4.11
CA ALA A 3 -2.44 -22.90 2.99
C ALA A 3 -1.55 -23.90 2.25
N ASP A 4 -1.41 -23.73 0.94
CA ASP A 4 -0.59 -24.63 0.12
C ASP A 4 0.88 -24.72 0.57
N GLN A 5 1.62 -25.67 -0.02
CA GLN A 5 2.97 -26.06 0.40
C GLN A 5 2.96 -26.79 1.76
N ARG A 6 2.24 -27.92 1.86
CA ARG A 6 2.10 -28.71 3.09
C ARG A 6 3.43 -28.92 3.83
N GLY A 7 3.47 -28.55 5.11
CA GLY A 7 4.66 -28.59 5.96
C GLY A 7 5.55 -27.34 5.90
N ASN A 8 5.24 -26.41 4.99
CA ASN A 8 5.86 -25.10 4.84
C ASN A 8 4.80 -24.05 4.49
N GLU A 9 3.64 -24.15 5.16
CA GLU A 9 2.50 -23.26 4.93
C GLU A 9 2.90 -21.80 5.18
N GLN A 10 2.80 -20.96 4.14
CA GLN A 10 3.16 -19.55 4.26
C GLN A 10 2.19 -18.79 5.18
N PHE A 11 0.92 -19.18 5.21
CA PHE A 11 -0.14 -18.53 5.96
C PHE A 11 -0.76 -19.49 6.97
N ASP A 12 -1.15 -18.96 8.13
CA ASP A 12 -2.02 -19.67 9.06
C ASP A 12 -3.49 -19.35 8.72
N VAL A 13 -4.17 -20.31 8.10
CA VAL A 13 -5.57 -20.16 7.64
C VAL A 13 -6.56 -19.91 8.77
N LEU A 14 -6.20 -20.18 10.03
CA LEU A 14 -7.05 -19.83 11.18
C LEU A 14 -7.02 -18.32 11.44
N GLN A 15 -5.88 -17.68 11.20
CA GLN A 15 -5.64 -16.26 11.46
C GLN A 15 -5.92 -15.39 10.24
N GLY A 16 -5.55 -15.85 9.05
CA GLY A 16 -5.80 -15.14 7.80
C GLY A 16 -5.01 -15.71 6.63
N ILE A 17 -5.67 -15.88 5.50
CA ILE A 17 -5.06 -16.13 4.19
C ILE A 17 -5.65 -15.16 3.16
N PRO A 18 -4.82 -14.49 2.33
CA PRO A 18 -5.32 -13.61 1.27
C PRO A 18 -6.16 -14.35 0.24
N SER A 19 -7.17 -13.65 -0.31
CA SER A 19 -7.74 -14.06 -1.60
C SER A 19 -6.63 -14.14 -2.66
N SER A 20 -6.80 -14.97 -3.69
CA SER A 20 -5.78 -15.34 -4.69
C SER A 20 -4.63 -16.23 -4.20
N GLU A 21 -4.53 -16.53 -2.90
CA GLU A 21 -3.69 -17.63 -2.41
C GLU A 21 -4.43 -18.96 -2.47
N SER A 22 -3.71 -20.07 -2.33
CA SER A 22 -4.26 -21.39 -2.53
C SER A 22 -4.18 -22.27 -1.28
N LEU A 23 -5.15 -23.18 -1.17
CA LEU A 23 -5.33 -24.13 -0.08
C LEU A 23 -5.05 -25.55 -0.56
N TYR A 24 -4.56 -26.42 0.34
CA TYR A 24 -4.63 -27.86 0.14
C TYR A 24 -5.73 -28.49 1.01
N GLY A 25 -6.38 -29.49 0.40
CA GLY A 25 -7.25 -30.44 1.09
C GLY A 25 -6.48 -31.69 1.47
N HIS A 26 -6.73 -32.21 2.68
CA HIS A 26 -6.20 -33.48 3.18
C HIS A 26 -7.29 -34.18 4.00
N ALA A 27 -7.49 -35.47 3.76
CA ALA A 27 -8.27 -36.34 4.65
C ALA A 27 -7.47 -37.61 4.99
N SER A 28 -7.68 -38.15 6.19
CA SER A 28 -7.07 -39.41 6.62
C SER A 28 -8.16 -40.40 6.98
N THR A 29 -8.03 -41.65 6.51
CA THR A 29 -9.01 -42.71 6.74
C THR A 29 -8.40 -44.09 6.53
N ASN A 30 -9.15 -45.14 6.81
CA ASN A 30 -8.73 -46.53 6.60
C ASN A 30 -8.69 -46.90 5.11
N SER A 31 -7.78 -47.78 4.71
CA SER A 31 -7.60 -48.18 3.30
C SER A 31 -8.76 -48.97 2.70
N TYR A 32 -9.59 -49.58 3.54
CA TYR A 32 -10.84 -50.23 3.15
C TYR A 32 -11.74 -50.38 4.37
N LEU A 33 -12.98 -50.76 4.13
CA LEU A 33 -13.91 -51.19 5.18
C LEU A 33 -14.35 -52.62 4.88
N TYR A 34 -14.63 -53.39 5.92
CA TYR A 34 -15.24 -54.70 5.77
C TYR A 34 -16.24 -54.98 6.89
N GLN A 35 -17.21 -55.85 6.58
CA GLN A 35 -18.11 -56.46 7.54
C GLN A 35 -18.35 -57.91 7.11
N ASN A 36 -18.27 -58.85 8.06
CA ASN A 36 -18.43 -60.26 7.74
C ASN A 36 -19.24 -61.00 8.81
N LYS A 37 -19.90 -62.08 8.39
CA LYS A 37 -20.56 -63.05 9.26
C LYS A 37 -20.31 -64.46 8.73
N PHE A 38 -19.41 -65.19 9.39
CA PHE A 38 -19.18 -66.61 9.13
C PHE A 38 -20.03 -67.45 10.07
N VAL A 39 -20.67 -68.50 9.55
CA VAL A 39 -21.60 -69.33 10.31
C VAL A 39 -21.12 -70.78 10.30
N GLU A 40 -21.02 -71.38 11.48
CA GLU A 40 -20.72 -72.80 11.62
C GLU A 40 -22.00 -73.62 11.45
N MET A 41 -22.04 -74.45 10.41
CA MET A 41 -23.10 -75.40 10.14
C MET A 41 -22.77 -76.72 10.83
N LYS A 42 -23.55 -77.12 11.83
CA LYS A 42 -23.39 -78.40 12.56
C LYS A 42 -24.50 -79.36 12.21
N GLY A 43 -24.16 -80.64 12.08
CA GLY A 43 -25.13 -81.70 11.86
C GLY A 43 -24.60 -83.07 12.23
N THR A 44 -25.42 -84.09 12.01
CA THR A 44 -25.07 -85.49 12.22
C THR A 44 -25.62 -86.35 11.10
N CYS A 45 -24.84 -87.31 10.58
CA CYS A 45 -25.37 -88.37 9.71
C CYS A 45 -25.43 -89.68 10.50
N THR A 46 -26.52 -90.43 10.32
CA THR A 46 -26.73 -91.71 10.97
C THR A 46 -26.69 -92.83 9.93
N TYR A 47 -25.80 -93.80 10.13
CA TYR A 47 -25.64 -94.98 9.28
C TYR A 47 -26.25 -96.19 9.97
N ASN A 48 -27.24 -96.81 9.32
CA ASN A 48 -27.85 -98.05 9.78
C ASN A 48 -27.18 -99.22 9.06
N ILE A 49 -26.34 -99.97 9.79
CA ILE A 49 -25.54 -101.08 9.24
C ILE A 49 -25.98 -102.38 9.92
N LYS A 50 -26.28 -103.39 9.10
CA LYS A 50 -26.60 -104.74 9.59
C LYS A 50 -25.41 -105.67 9.45
N ILE A 51 -25.00 -106.35 10.52
CA ILE A 51 -24.02 -107.43 10.42
C ILE A 51 -24.77 -108.76 10.35
N ASN A 52 -24.61 -109.47 9.24
CA ASN A 52 -25.27 -110.74 8.98
C ASN A 52 -24.28 -111.88 9.26
N LYS A 53 -24.63 -112.77 10.19
CA LYS A 53 -23.87 -113.98 10.49
C LYS A 53 -24.77 -115.20 10.46
N THR A 54 -24.33 -116.24 9.74
CA THR A 54 -24.99 -117.54 9.74
C THR A 54 -24.29 -118.45 10.74
N TYR A 55 -24.99 -118.90 11.76
CA TYR A 55 -24.49 -119.92 12.67
C TYR A 55 -24.97 -121.29 12.19
N ASN A 56 -24.03 -122.20 11.96
CA ASN A 56 -24.39 -123.60 11.69
C ASN A 56 -24.56 -124.29 13.03
N LEU A 57 -25.81 -124.39 13.46
CA LEU A 57 -26.16 -125.04 14.73
C LEU A 57 -26.06 -126.54 14.51
N LYS A 58 -25.10 -127.19 15.18
CA LYS A 58 -24.87 -128.63 15.08
C LYS A 58 -25.22 -129.29 16.41
N TRP A 59 -26.05 -130.33 16.35
CA TRP A 59 -26.39 -131.16 17.50
C TRP A 59 -26.66 -132.58 17.04
N ASP A 60 -26.46 -133.54 17.93
CA ASP A 60 -26.70 -134.95 17.66
C ASP A 60 -27.65 -135.48 18.74
N PRO A 61 -28.96 -135.54 18.48
CA PRO A 61 -29.92 -136.06 19.43
C PRO A 61 -29.73 -137.56 19.72
N THR A 62 -28.93 -138.26 18.90
CA THR A 62 -28.76 -139.71 18.86
C THR A 62 -30.07 -140.48 18.66
N LYS A 63 -30.08 -141.48 17.78
CA LYS A 63 -31.26 -142.32 17.53
C LYS A 63 -31.07 -143.74 18.06
N PRO A 64 -32.13 -144.44 18.51
CA PRO A 64 -32.01 -145.82 18.94
C PRO A 64 -31.49 -146.72 17.81
N ALA A 65 -30.53 -147.61 18.11
CA ALA A 65 -30.06 -148.59 17.13
C ALA A 65 -31.17 -149.62 16.77
N PRO A 66 -31.34 -150.00 15.48
CA PRO A 66 -32.47 -150.82 15.03
C PRO A 66 -32.60 -152.22 15.68
N THR A 67 -31.52 -152.81 16.23
CA THR A 67 -31.54 -154.08 16.98
C THR A 67 -30.27 -154.23 17.84
N GLY A 68 -30.42 -154.12 19.16
CA GLY A 68 -29.33 -154.24 20.17
C GLY A 68 -29.04 -152.91 20.89
N GLY A 69 -28.99 -152.90 22.23
CA GLY A 69 -28.89 -151.69 23.05
C GLY A 69 -27.68 -150.82 22.72
N GLY A 70 -27.95 -149.62 22.19
CA GLY A 70 -26.97 -148.58 21.83
C GLY A 70 -27.65 -147.47 21.02
N SER A 71 -27.09 -146.26 21.01
CA SER A 71 -27.59 -145.11 20.26
C SER A 71 -26.65 -144.80 19.09
N LEU A 72 -27.20 -144.68 17.88
CA LEU A 72 -26.46 -144.26 16.69
C LEU A 72 -26.41 -142.72 16.63
N PRO A 73 -25.27 -142.13 16.23
CA PRO A 73 -25.20 -140.72 15.87
C PRO A 73 -26.24 -140.36 14.80
N ASP A 74 -27.01 -139.32 15.03
CA ASP A 74 -27.93 -138.68 14.09
C ASP A 74 -27.61 -137.19 13.96
N PRO A 75 -26.40 -136.82 13.50
CA PRO A 75 -25.95 -135.44 13.49
C PRO A 75 -26.89 -134.56 12.65
N GLN A 76 -27.54 -133.61 13.31
CA GLN A 76 -28.36 -132.57 12.73
C GLN A 76 -27.53 -131.29 12.56
N SER A 77 -27.74 -130.58 11.46
CA SER A 77 -27.13 -129.28 11.21
C SER A 77 -28.15 -128.33 10.61
N LYS A 78 -28.36 -127.18 11.25
CA LYS A 78 -29.29 -126.15 10.75
C LYS A 78 -28.59 -124.79 10.69
N PRO A 79 -28.49 -124.17 9.51
CA PRO A 79 -28.04 -122.79 9.41
C PRO A 79 -29.12 -121.87 10.00
N LYS A 80 -28.73 -121.01 10.96
CA LYS A 80 -29.57 -119.94 11.51
C LYS A 80 -28.91 -118.60 11.22
N PRO A 81 -29.45 -117.79 10.28
CA PRO A 81 -28.99 -116.43 10.08
C PRO A 81 -29.45 -115.55 11.24
N VAL A 82 -28.55 -114.72 11.76
CA VAL A 82 -28.83 -113.71 12.77
C VAL A 82 -28.35 -112.37 12.23
N GLU A 83 -29.21 -111.35 12.34
CA GLU A 83 -28.89 -109.97 11.99
C GLU A 83 -28.62 -109.16 13.26
N TYR A 84 -27.48 -108.47 13.30
CA TYR A 84 -27.14 -107.54 14.36
C TYR A 84 -27.24 -106.10 13.81
N PRO A 85 -28.25 -105.31 14.22
CA PRO A 85 -28.42 -103.94 13.74
C PRO A 85 -27.56 -102.95 14.55
N TYR A 86 -26.85 -102.07 13.86
CA TYR A 86 -26.11 -100.96 14.47
C TYR A 86 -26.53 -99.63 13.85
N SER A 87 -26.80 -98.65 14.70
CA SER A 87 -27.01 -97.25 14.31
C SER A 87 -25.80 -96.44 14.74
N ILE A 88 -24.96 -96.07 13.77
CA ILE A 88 -23.73 -95.31 14.01
C ILE A 88 -23.91 -93.87 13.55
N THR A 89 -23.87 -92.94 14.50
CA THR A 89 -23.98 -91.50 14.22
C THR A 89 -22.59 -90.87 14.13
N ARG A 90 -22.36 -90.08 13.08
CA ARG A 90 -21.14 -89.28 12.88
C ARG A 90 -21.51 -87.80 12.86
N PRO A 91 -21.01 -86.98 13.80
CA PRO A 91 -21.19 -85.53 13.73
C PRO A 91 -20.33 -84.94 12.62
N TYR A 92 -20.74 -83.79 12.10
CA TYR A 92 -19.94 -82.99 11.19
C TYR A 92 -20.15 -81.50 11.45
N SER A 93 -19.13 -80.68 11.15
CA SER A 93 -19.31 -79.24 11.04
C SER A 93 -18.46 -78.63 9.93
N TYR A 94 -18.99 -77.59 9.28
CA TYR A 94 -18.30 -76.79 8.28
C TYR A 94 -18.76 -75.35 8.35
N TRP A 95 -17.97 -74.43 7.79
CA TRP A 95 -18.24 -72.99 7.85
C TRP A 95 -18.69 -72.45 6.50
N THR A 96 -19.70 -71.58 6.53
CA THR A 96 -20.19 -70.85 5.36
C THR A 96 -20.11 -69.34 5.55
N VAL A 97 -20.00 -68.62 4.44
CA VAL A 97 -20.07 -67.16 4.40
C VAL A 97 -21.53 -66.74 4.29
N ASN A 98 -22.10 -66.27 5.41
CA ASN A 98 -23.47 -65.75 5.40
C ASN A 98 -23.51 -64.32 4.83
N THR A 99 -22.58 -63.47 5.27
CA THR A 99 -22.47 -62.07 4.82
C THR A 99 -21.01 -61.70 4.66
N LEU A 100 -20.67 -61.05 3.56
CA LEU A 100 -19.37 -60.43 3.33
C LEU A 100 -19.59 -59.11 2.59
N GLU A 101 -19.18 -58.02 3.22
CA GLU A 101 -19.16 -56.70 2.62
C GLU A 101 -17.73 -56.17 2.68
N VAL A 102 -17.20 -55.77 1.54
CA VAL A 102 -15.90 -55.15 1.37
C VAL A 102 -16.10 -53.87 0.56
N TYR A 103 -15.50 -52.78 1.03
CA TYR A 103 -15.60 -51.48 0.38
C TYR A 103 -14.21 -50.88 0.14
N ALA A 104 -13.99 -50.39 -1.07
CA ALA A 104 -12.81 -49.65 -1.46
C ALA A 104 -12.99 -48.17 -1.16
N LEU A 105 -11.91 -47.47 -0.83
CA LEU A 105 -11.93 -46.01 -0.69
C LEU A 105 -12.27 -45.39 -2.05
N ALA A 106 -13.32 -44.57 -2.09
CA ALA A 106 -13.79 -43.94 -3.33
C ALA A 106 -13.33 -42.50 -3.44
N ARG A 107 -13.67 -41.63 -2.46
CA ARG A 107 -13.32 -40.19 -2.48
C ARG A 107 -13.44 -39.55 -1.11
N ALA A 108 -12.87 -38.35 -0.97
CA ALA A 108 -13.20 -37.41 0.10
C ALA A 108 -13.77 -36.11 -0.50
N LEU A 109 -14.84 -35.59 0.11
CA LEU A 109 -15.42 -34.29 -0.19
C LEU A 109 -15.12 -33.35 0.99
N LEU A 110 -14.54 -32.18 0.70
CA LEU A 110 -14.38 -31.09 1.67
C LEU A 110 -15.22 -29.90 1.19
N VAL A 111 -15.90 -29.22 2.10
CA VAL A 111 -16.78 -28.08 1.81
C VAL A 111 -16.37 -26.91 2.68
N ASN A 112 -16.16 -25.76 2.03
CA ASN A 112 -15.87 -24.47 2.65
C ASN A 112 -15.98 -23.36 1.61
N ASP A 113 -16.61 -22.24 1.96
CA ASP A 113 -16.87 -21.15 1.01
C ASP A 113 -15.59 -20.51 0.43
N ALA A 114 -14.43 -20.63 1.09
CA ALA A 114 -13.16 -20.14 0.56
C ALA A 114 -12.63 -21.00 -0.60
N LEU A 115 -13.09 -22.24 -0.76
CA LEU A 115 -12.69 -23.10 -1.87
C LEU A 115 -13.30 -22.61 -3.19
N PRO A 116 -12.62 -22.82 -4.32
CA PRO A 116 -13.21 -22.56 -5.62
C PRO A 116 -14.50 -23.36 -5.80
N GLY A 117 -15.64 -22.66 -5.97
CA GLY A 117 -16.96 -23.27 -6.04
C GLY A 117 -17.50 -23.84 -4.71
N GLY A 118 -16.90 -23.49 -3.57
CA GLY A 118 -17.35 -23.85 -2.21
C GLY A 118 -17.04 -25.29 -1.78
N GLN A 119 -16.45 -26.11 -2.64
CA GLN A 119 -16.19 -27.52 -2.36
C GLN A 119 -14.98 -28.09 -3.12
N LEU A 120 -14.42 -29.17 -2.58
CA LEU A 120 -13.24 -29.86 -3.09
C LEU A 120 -13.47 -31.38 -3.02
N VAL A 121 -13.55 -32.01 -4.19
CA VAL A 121 -13.54 -33.48 -4.32
C VAL A 121 -12.10 -33.96 -4.49
N ILE A 122 -11.70 -34.94 -3.67
CA ILE A 122 -10.37 -35.56 -3.65
C ILE A 122 -10.54 -37.04 -3.96
N GLU A 123 -10.11 -37.44 -5.15
CA GLU A 123 -10.03 -38.85 -5.55
C GLU A 123 -8.70 -39.46 -5.05
N PRO A 124 -8.69 -40.73 -4.58
CA PRO A 124 -7.50 -41.41 -4.09
C PRO A 124 -6.39 -41.49 -5.14
N SER A 125 -5.20 -40.97 -4.81
CA SER A 125 -4.00 -41.07 -5.65
C SER A 125 -3.01 -42.11 -5.11
N GLY A 126 -2.46 -42.95 -5.99
CA GLY A 126 -1.54 -44.02 -5.57
C GLY A 126 -2.16 -45.06 -4.64
N TYR A 127 -3.49 -45.17 -4.62
CA TYR A 127 -4.24 -46.13 -3.84
C TYR A 127 -4.53 -47.40 -4.64
N THR A 128 -4.35 -48.54 -3.99
CA THR A 128 -4.76 -49.84 -4.52
C THR A 128 -5.83 -50.42 -3.60
N ALA A 129 -7.01 -50.71 -4.15
CA ALA A 129 -8.10 -51.37 -3.44
C ALA A 129 -7.68 -52.76 -2.95
N PRO A 130 -8.25 -53.27 -1.84
CA PRO A 130 -7.93 -54.61 -1.37
C PRO A 130 -8.44 -55.66 -2.37
N ASP A 131 -7.66 -56.70 -2.60
CA ASP A 131 -8.10 -57.83 -3.44
C ASP A 131 -8.67 -58.96 -2.58
N PHE A 132 -9.74 -59.59 -3.06
CA PHE A 132 -10.33 -60.75 -2.40
C PHE A 132 -11.08 -61.67 -3.37
N SER A 133 -11.17 -62.94 -3.01
CA SER A 133 -11.94 -63.94 -3.76
C SER A 133 -12.68 -64.90 -2.83
N THR A 134 -13.89 -65.26 -3.23
CA THR A 134 -14.78 -66.15 -2.48
C THR A 134 -15.36 -67.23 -3.38
N GLU A 135 -15.45 -68.47 -2.88
CA GLU A 135 -16.22 -69.54 -3.51
C GLU A 135 -17.20 -70.16 -2.50
N ILE A 136 -18.49 -70.16 -2.85
CA ILE A 136 -19.56 -70.72 -2.00
C ILE A 136 -19.81 -72.16 -2.40
N LYS A 137 -19.05 -73.07 -1.78
CA LYS A 137 -19.06 -74.52 -2.04
C LYS A 137 -19.27 -75.33 -0.76
N GLY A 138 -19.51 -74.67 0.37
CA GLY A 138 -19.62 -75.26 1.69
C GLY A 138 -20.69 -76.34 1.75
N LYS A 139 -20.27 -77.56 2.09
CA LYS A 139 -21.13 -78.74 2.09
C LYS A 139 -20.56 -79.84 2.97
N TYR A 140 -21.41 -80.79 3.32
CA TYR A 140 -21.00 -82.08 3.87
C TYR A 140 -21.21 -83.18 2.82
N LEU A 141 -20.29 -84.15 2.79
CA LEU A 141 -20.24 -85.26 1.86
C LEU A 141 -20.23 -86.56 2.68
N PRO A 142 -21.40 -87.19 2.92
CA PRO A 142 -21.45 -88.44 3.64
C PRO A 142 -20.91 -89.58 2.76
N PRO A 143 -19.91 -90.37 3.20
CA PRO A 143 -19.47 -91.55 2.49
C PRO A 143 -20.59 -92.58 2.37
N GLN A 144 -20.58 -93.37 1.30
CA GLN A 144 -21.47 -94.53 1.21
C GLN A 144 -21.02 -95.60 2.23
N ALA A 145 -21.94 -95.98 3.12
CA ALA A 145 -21.78 -97.13 4.00
C ALA A 145 -22.58 -98.33 3.45
N PRO A 146 -22.05 -99.57 3.54
CA PRO A 146 -22.81 -100.75 3.13
C PRO A 146 -24.03 -100.95 4.05
N ALA A 147 -25.20 -101.22 3.46
CA ALA A 147 -26.42 -101.50 4.23
C ALA A 147 -26.30 -102.79 5.06
N SER A 148 -25.48 -103.73 4.62
CA SER A 148 -25.20 -104.98 5.33
C SER A 148 -23.79 -105.50 5.09
N ILE A 149 -23.19 -106.12 6.10
CA ILE A 149 -21.87 -106.76 6.03
C ILE A 149 -22.03 -108.22 6.46
N THR A 150 -21.65 -109.15 5.60
CA THR A 150 -21.68 -110.58 5.93
C THR A 150 -20.35 -111.00 6.53
N VAL A 151 -20.39 -111.61 7.71
CA VAL A 151 -19.20 -112.18 8.36
C VAL A 151 -19.19 -113.71 8.22
N PRO A 152 -18.01 -114.37 8.26
CA PRO A 152 -17.92 -115.81 8.07
C PRO A 152 -18.81 -116.60 9.04
N SER A 153 -19.41 -117.68 8.54
CA SER A 153 -20.23 -118.58 9.35
C SER A 153 -19.39 -119.27 10.43
N THR A 154 -19.99 -119.52 11.59
CA THR A 154 -19.34 -120.24 12.69
C THR A 154 -20.19 -121.41 13.13
N ASP A 155 -19.55 -122.53 13.44
CA ASP A 155 -20.22 -123.70 13.97
C ASP A 155 -20.45 -123.54 15.47
N VAL A 156 -21.69 -123.79 15.92
CA VAL A 156 -22.05 -123.80 17.35
C VAL A 156 -22.49 -125.21 17.71
N GLN A 157 -21.82 -125.82 18.69
CA GLN A 157 -22.03 -127.21 19.10
C GLN A 157 -22.99 -127.26 20.30
N GLY A 158 -24.12 -127.95 20.17
CA GLY A 158 -25.15 -128.05 21.22
C GLY A 158 -25.25 -129.40 21.93
N GLY A 159 -24.35 -130.35 21.64
CA GLY A 159 -24.43 -131.69 22.20
C GLY A 159 -25.68 -132.42 21.72
N THR A 160 -26.63 -132.73 22.61
CA THR A 160 -27.86 -133.49 22.30
C THR A 160 -29.06 -132.64 21.92
N SER A 161 -29.01 -131.31 22.08
CA SER A 161 -30.10 -130.38 21.75
C SER A 161 -29.63 -129.25 20.85
N GLN A 162 -30.53 -128.71 20.02
CA GLN A 162 -30.21 -127.57 19.17
C GLN A 162 -29.73 -126.38 20.04
N PRO A 163 -28.50 -125.87 19.84
CA PRO A 163 -28.01 -124.73 20.58
C PRO A 163 -28.64 -123.43 20.07
N GLU A 164 -28.65 -122.39 20.91
CA GLU A 164 -28.95 -121.04 20.47
C GLU A 164 -27.65 -120.30 20.05
N PRO A 165 -27.71 -119.40 19.05
CA PRO A 165 -26.56 -118.58 18.69
C PRO A 165 -26.08 -117.74 19.90
N PRO A 166 -24.76 -117.59 20.10
CA PRO A 166 -24.24 -116.64 21.08
C PRO A 166 -24.64 -115.20 20.72
N ASP A 167 -24.93 -114.36 21.73
CA ASP A 167 -25.16 -112.93 21.53
C ASP A 167 -23.81 -112.22 21.34
N GLU A 168 -23.52 -111.85 20.09
CA GLU A 168 -22.28 -111.20 19.69
C GLU A 168 -22.51 -109.71 19.34
N LEU A 169 -23.60 -109.09 19.84
CA LEU A 169 -23.94 -107.70 19.55
C LEU A 169 -22.82 -106.71 19.93
N GLU A 170 -22.15 -106.88 21.07
CA GLU A 170 -21.03 -105.97 21.41
C GLU A 170 -19.73 -106.34 20.69
N ILE A 171 -19.60 -107.58 20.21
CA ILE A 171 -18.40 -108.05 19.48
C ILE A 171 -18.36 -107.45 18.06
N PHE A 172 -19.51 -107.33 17.38
CA PHE A 172 -19.56 -106.81 16.00
C PHE A 172 -19.74 -105.29 15.89
N ARG A 173 -19.90 -104.56 17.01
CA ARG A 173 -19.97 -103.09 17.03
C ARG A 173 -18.75 -102.45 16.34
N SER A 174 -17.55 -102.95 16.60
CA SER A 174 -16.31 -102.43 15.98
C SER A 174 -16.31 -102.56 14.45
N LYS A 175 -16.89 -103.65 13.90
CA LYS A 175 -17.03 -103.86 12.45
C LYS A 175 -18.06 -102.92 11.82
N ALA A 176 -19.16 -102.64 12.52
CA ALA A 176 -20.13 -101.65 12.06
C ALA A 176 -19.56 -100.23 12.13
N GLU A 177 -18.76 -99.91 13.16
CA GLU A 177 -18.09 -98.61 13.28
C GLU A 177 -17.01 -98.39 12.23
N GLU A 178 -16.27 -99.43 11.85
CA GLU A 178 -15.26 -99.39 10.78
C GLU A 178 -15.89 -99.13 9.40
N ALA A 179 -17.07 -99.72 9.15
CA ALA A 179 -17.80 -99.52 7.91
C ALA A 179 -18.52 -98.16 7.83
N ALA A 180 -18.90 -97.58 8.97
CA ALA A 180 -19.41 -96.22 9.08
C ALA A 180 -18.26 -95.19 9.02
N LYS A 181 -17.71 -95.01 7.81
CA LYS A 181 -16.63 -94.07 7.53
C LYS A 181 -16.98 -92.65 8.00
N LYS A 182 -15.95 -91.91 8.40
CA LYS A 182 -16.07 -90.52 8.83
C LYS A 182 -16.51 -89.61 7.68
N ILE A 183 -17.37 -88.63 8.01
CA ILE A 183 -17.94 -87.68 7.03
C ILE A 183 -16.84 -86.78 6.49
N GLN A 184 -16.83 -86.49 5.19
CA GLN A 184 -16.00 -85.42 4.65
C GLN A 184 -16.80 -84.12 4.62
N VAL A 185 -16.16 -83.01 4.95
CA VAL A 185 -16.75 -81.68 4.96
C VAL A 185 -15.87 -80.71 4.20
N GLN A 186 -16.50 -79.69 3.64
CA GLN A 186 -15.84 -78.63 2.91
C GLN A 186 -16.41 -77.30 3.40
N ASN A 187 -15.53 -76.37 3.82
CA ASN A 187 -15.94 -74.99 4.08
C ASN A 187 -16.14 -74.24 2.76
N ASP A 188 -16.76 -73.06 2.81
CA ASP A 188 -16.54 -72.05 1.77
C ASP A 188 -15.06 -71.65 1.70
N SER A 189 -14.62 -71.18 0.54
CA SER A 189 -13.26 -70.64 0.36
C SER A 189 -13.31 -69.11 0.39
N PHE A 190 -12.39 -68.49 1.13
CA PHE A 190 -12.23 -67.04 1.16
C PHE A 190 -10.75 -66.68 1.30
N VAL A 191 -10.25 -65.91 0.34
CA VAL A 191 -8.90 -65.34 0.34
C VAL A 191 -9.02 -63.83 0.33
N PHE A 192 -8.32 -63.14 1.23
CA PHE A 192 -8.32 -61.69 1.35
C PHE A 192 -6.88 -61.19 1.44
N LEU A 193 -6.48 -60.25 0.59
CA LEU A 193 -5.10 -59.73 0.51
C LEU A 193 -4.05 -60.85 0.42
N GLY A 194 -4.34 -61.90 -0.36
CA GLY A 194 -3.48 -63.08 -0.51
C GLY A 194 -3.44 -64.03 0.69
N GLN A 195 -4.14 -63.72 1.80
CA GLN A 195 -4.24 -64.59 2.97
C GLN A 195 -5.48 -65.47 2.90
N THR A 196 -5.33 -66.77 3.13
CA THR A 196 -6.46 -67.70 3.23
C THR A 196 -7.19 -67.50 4.56
N ILE A 197 -8.39 -66.91 4.50
CA ILE A 197 -9.27 -66.69 5.66
C ILE A 197 -10.16 -67.92 5.88
N MET A 198 -10.67 -68.52 4.80
CA MET A 198 -11.37 -69.80 4.86
C MET A 198 -10.80 -70.75 3.81
N ASN A 199 -10.45 -71.96 4.25
CA ASN A 199 -9.91 -73.00 3.39
C ASN A 199 -11.02 -73.99 3.01
N GLY A 200 -11.41 -73.99 1.74
CA GLY A 200 -12.39 -74.94 1.20
C GLY A 200 -11.81 -76.27 0.73
N SER A 201 -10.69 -76.75 1.29
CA SER A 201 -10.24 -78.13 1.07
C SER A 201 -11.14 -79.12 1.82
N GLU A 202 -11.36 -80.29 1.24
CA GLU A 202 -12.11 -81.36 1.91
C GLU A 202 -11.32 -81.90 3.11
N VAL A 203 -11.96 -81.94 4.28
CA VAL A 203 -11.38 -82.48 5.52
C VAL A 203 -12.39 -83.38 6.23
N THR A 204 -11.91 -84.20 7.16
CA THR A 204 -12.75 -85.18 7.85
C THR A 204 -13.43 -84.57 9.08
N GLU A 205 -14.75 -84.76 9.18
CA GLU A 205 -15.67 -84.39 10.27
C GLU A 205 -15.81 -82.89 10.54
N THR A 206 -14.72 -82.18 10.80
CA THR A 206 -14.74 -80.77 11.25
C THR A 206 -13.86 -79.91 10.35
N GLY A 207 -14.50 -78.95 9.67
CA GLY A 207 -13.83 -77.92 8.92
C GLY A 207 -13.02 -76.98 9.83
N PRO A 208 -11.85 -76.48 9.40
CA PRO A 208 -11.10 -75.51 10.19
C PRO A 208 -11.94 -74.25 10.42
N ALA A 209 -11.81 -73.63 11.59
CA ALA A 209 -12.47 -72.36 11.85
C ALA A 209 -11.91 -71.25 10.92
N PRO A 210 -12.74 -70.28 10.49
CA PRO A 210 -12.28 -69.14 9.73
C PRO A 210 -11.21 -68.35 10.48
N GLY A 211 -10.22 -67.86 9.75
CA GLY A 211 -9.29 -66.86 10.24
C GLY A 211 -9.93 -65.48 10.37
N THR A 212 -9.13 -64.53 10.83
CA THR A 212 -9.51 -63.11 10.90
C THR A 212 -9.11 -62.38 9.63
N ILE A 213 -10.03 -61.59 9.09
CA ILE A 213 -9.71 -60.61 8.04
C ILE A 213 -8.73 -59.60 8.65
N PRO A 214 -7.61 -59.27 7.98
CA PRO A 214 -6.70 -58.23 8.43
C PRO A 214 -7.44 -56.93 8.74
N ASN A 215 -7.02 -56.22 9.78
CA ASN A 215 -7.58 -54.89 10.05
C ASN A 215 -7.09 -53.90 8.98
N PRO A 216 -7.94 -52.98 8.51
CA PRO A 216 -7.52 -51.97 7.56
C PRO A 216 -6.54 -51.00 8.24
N LEU A 217 -5.48 -50.67 7.53
CA LEU A 217 -4.51 -49.66 7.96
C LEU A 217 -4.92 -48.29 7.39
N PRO A 218 -4.52 -47.18 8.04
CA PRO A 218 -4.70 -45.85 7.46
C PRO A 218 -4.06 -45.75 6.07
N VAL A 219 -4.71 -45.05 5.14
CA VAL A 219 -4.10 -44.69 3.87
C VAL A 219 -2.92 -43.74 4.09
N GLY A 220 -1.95 -43.76 3.18
CA GLY A 220 -0.83 -42.83 3.25
C GLY A 220 -1.27 -41.37 3.08
N ASP A 221 -0.48 -40.44 3.62
CA ASP A 221 -0.81 -39.01 3.67
C ASP A 221 -1.00 -38.35 2.30
N ASN A 222 -0.56 -38.99 1.21
CA ASN A 222 -0.73 -38.49 -0.16
C ASN A 222 -1.95 -39.04 -0.88
N VAL A 223 -2.65 -40.01 -0.29
CA VAL A 223 -3.74 -40.71 -0.97
C VAL A 223 -4.95 -39.79 -1.14
N LEU A 224 -5.38 -39.13 -0.07
CA LEU A 224 -6.47 -38.14 -0.10
C LEU A 224 -5.91 -36.74 0.13
N TYR A 225 -4.99 -36.33 -0.75
CA TYR A 225 -4.36 -35.02 -0.72
C TYR A 225 -4.51 -34.31 -2.08
N ARG A 226 -4.94 -33.05 -2.05
CA ARG A 226 -5.08 -32.23 -3.26
C ARG A 226 -4.63 -30.79 -3.00
N PRO A 227 -3.48 -30.34 -3.55
CA PRO A 227 -3.02 -28.96 -3.47
C PRO A 227 -3.63 -28.09 -4.58
N GLY A 228 -3.33 -26.79 -4.56
CA GLY A 228 -3.57 -25.88 -5.68
C GLY A 228 -5.01 -25.37 -5.80
N ASN A 229 -5.75 -25.33 -4.69
CA ASN A 229 -7.13 -24.85 -4.69
C ASN A 229 -7.16 -23.36 -4.34
N THR A 230 -7.03 -22.51 -5.37
CA THR A 230 -6.95 -21.05 -5.24
C THR A 230 -8.27 -20.45 -4.75
N ILE A 231 -8.20 -19.63 -3.69
CA ILE A 231 -9.31 -18.80 -3.23
C ILE A 231 -9.58 -17.74 -4.30
N GLU A 232 -10.84 -17.61 -4.72
CA GLU A 232 -11.23 -16.65 -5.75
C GLU A 232 -10.69 -15.23 -5.43
N PRO A 233 -10.01 -14.54 -6.35
CA PRO A 233 -9.35 -13.25 -6.05
C PRO A 233 -10.29 -12.18 -5.48
N MET A 234 -11.57 -12.20 -5.87
CA MET A 234 -12.61 -11.29 -5.39
C MET A 234 -13.39 -11.80 -4.18
N HIS A 235 -13.00 -12.94 -3.59
CA HIS A 235 -13.62 -13.44 -2.38
C HIS A 235 -13.46 -12.42 -1.25
N SER A 236 -14.59 -11.99 -0.67
CA SER A 236 -14.62 -11.01 0.42
C SER A 236 -13.87 -11.51 1.65
N ASN A 237 -13.38 -10.59 2.48
CA ASN A 237 -12.82 -10.97 3.77
C ASN A 237 -13.90 -11.66 4.62
N ALA A 238 -13.55 -12.76 5.28
CA ALA A 238 -14.50 -13.56 6.04
C ALA A 238 -13.80 -14.27 7.21
N LEU A 239 -14.40 -14.18 8.39
CA LEU A 239 -13.83 -14.76 9.61
C LEU A 239 -14.31 -16.19 9.77
N ASN A 240 -13.39 -17.13 10.03
CA ASN A 240 -13.71 -18.48 10.46
C ASN A 240 -14.79 -19.19 9.61
N LEU A 241 -14.68 -19.14 8.28
CA LEU A 241 -15.59 -19.85 7.39
C LEU A 241 -15.64 -21.33 7.80
N PRO A 242 -16.82 -21.87 8.11
CA PRO A 242 -16.95 -23.22 8.62
C PRO A 242 -16.58 -24.25 7.56
N SER A 243 -16.06 -25.38 7.99
CA SER A 243 -15.63 -26.46 7.10
C SER A 243 -16.31 -27.77 7.47
N THR A 244 -16.82 -28.47 6.47
CA THR A 244 -17.41 -29.82 6.62
C THR A 244 -16.84 -30.75 5.57
N GLY A 245 -17.07 -32.05 5.71
CA GLY A 245 -16.59 -33.01 4.73
C GLY A 245 -17.05 -34.42 4.98
N GLU A 246 -16.90 -35.25 3.97
CA GLU A 246 -17.36 -36.63 3.94
C GLU A 246 -16.34 -37.53 3.25
N ILE A 247 -16.26 -38.79 3.67
CA ILE A 247 -15.48 -39.85 3.01
C ILE A 247 -16.45 -40.89 2.49
N SER A 248 -16.32 -41.22 1.21
CA SER A 248 -17.12 -42.23 0.54
C SER A 248 -16.28 -43.50 0.30
N TYR A 249 -16.87 -44.64 0.61
CA TYR A 249 -16.36 -45.96 0.29
C TYR A 249 -17.32 -46.67 -0.66
N ALA A 250 -16.81 -47.13 -1.81
CA ALA A 250 -17.60 -47.82 -2.82
C ALA A 250 -17.58 -49.33 -2.57
N PRO A 251 -18.73 -50.02 -2.69
CA PRO A 251 -18.78 -51.47 -2.54
C PRO A 251 -17.97 -52.16 -3.64
N MET A 252 -17.25 -53.21 -3.26
CA MET A 252 -16.45 -54.00 -4.19
C MET A 252 -17.23 -55.18 -4.78
N ASN A 253 -16.83 -55.59 -5.98
CA ASN A 253 -17.37 -56.80 -6.60
C ASN A 253 -16.96 -58.04 -5.79
N GLY A 254 -17.91 -58.95 -5.57
CA GLY A 254 -17.70 -60.17 -4.77
C GLY A 254 -18.34 -60.15 -3.38
N ASN A 255 -19.02 -59.06 -2.99
CA ASN A 255 -19.82 -59.01 -1.77
C ASN A 255 -20.95 -60.07 -1.76
N ILE A 256 -21.25 -60.60 -0.58
CA ILE A 256 -22.23 -61.67 -0.36
C ILE A 256 -23.28 -61.19 0.63
N ASN A 257 -24.55 -61.21 0.22
CA ASN A 257 -25.71 -60.84 1.04
C ASN A 257 -25.54 -59.48 1.77
N GLY A 258 -24.97 -58.48 1.10
CA GLY A 258 -24.67 -57.16 1.65
C GLY A 258 -23.87 -56.28 0.68
N GLY A 259 -23.56 -55.05 1.10
CA GLY A 259 -22.64 -54.14 0.40
C GLY A 259 -23.01 -53.76 -1.03
N SER A 260 -24.17 -53.11 -1.21
CA SER A 260 -24.69 -52.68 -2.53
C SER A 260 -24.74 -51.17 -2.76
N GLN A 261 -24.45 -50.36 -1.72
CA GLN A 261 -24.47 -48.90 -1.77
C GLN A 261 -23.14 -48.33 -1.28
N GLU A 262 -22.82 -47.09 -1.64
CA GLU A 262 -21.67 -46.40 -1.04
C GLU A 262 -21.91 -46.14 0.45
N ASN A 263 -20.87 -46.34 1.25
CA ASN A 263 -20.87 -45.92 2.64
C ASN A 263 -20.24 -44.52 2.75
N VAL A 264 -20.98 -43.58 3.32
CA VAL A 264 -20.54 -42.19 3.49
C VAL A 264 -20.41 -41.87 4.97
N TYR A 265 -19.27 -41.34 5.38
CA TYR A 265 -18.97 -40.98 6.76
C TYR A 265 -18.52 -39.53 6.87
N PRO A 266 -18.96 -38.78 7.90
CA PRO A 266 -18.51 -37.41 8.11
C PRO A 266 -17.02 -37.37 8.53
N ILE A 267 -16.30 -36.38 8.03
CA ILE A 267 -14.94 -36.04 8.48
C ILE A 267 -15.07 -35.10 9.67
N ASN A 268 -14.62 -35.55 10.83
CA ASN A 268 -14.62 -34.75 12.05
C ASN A 268 -13.33 -33.93 12.17
N GLY A 269 -13.42 -32.74 12.80
CA GLY A 269 -12.24 -31.93 13.16
C GLY A 269 -11.61 -31.12 12.02
N ILE A 270 -12.38 -30.77 11.00
CA ILE A 270 -11.90 -29.88 9.93
C ILE A 270 -11.82 -28.46 10.48
N ASN A 271 -10.65 -27.84 10.38
CA ASN A 271 -10.43 -26.46 10.81
C ASN A 271 -11.17 -25.47 9.88
N PRO A 272 -11.66 -24.33 10.39
CA PRO A 272 -12.21 -23.26 9.57
C PRO A 272 -11.11 -22.53 8.78
N VAL A 273 -11.53 -21.64 7.88
CA VAL A 273 -10.65 -20.77 7.08
C VAL A 273 -11.04 -19.30 7.25
N THR A 274 -10.09 -18.44 7.61
CA THR A 274 -10.25 -16.99 7.66
C THR A 274 -9.62 -16.38 6.42
N VAL A 275 -10.43 -15.73 5.57
CA VAL A 275 -9.96 -15.01 4.38
C VAL A 275 -9.74 -13.55 4.73
N HIS A 276 -8.53 -13.04 4.52
CA HIS A 276 -8.20 -11.64 4.75
C HIS A 276 -7.17 -11.19 3.73
N THR A 277 -7.51 -10.25 2.86
CA THR A 277 -6.58 -9.77 1.82
C THR A 277 -5.88 -8.50 2.28
N PRO A 278 -4.55 -8.53 2.51
CA PRO A 278 -3.83 -7.42 3.11
C PRO A 278 -3.41 -6.36 2.08
N VAL A 279 -3.59 -5.10 2.46
CA VAL A 279 -3.00 -3.94 1.80
C VAL A 279 -2.41 -2.98 2.83
N VAL A 280 -1.40 -2.23 2.40
CA VAL A 280 -0.74 -1.21 3.20
C VAL A 280 -0.65 0.10 2.41
N ASN A 281 -0.51 1.20 3.14
CA ASN A 281 -0.26 2.52 2.60
C ASN A 281 0.62 3.30 3.57
N TYR A 282 1.93 3.27 3.34
CA TYR A 282 2.91 4.09 4.07
C TYR A 282 3.47 5.17 3.15
N SER A 283 2.58 5.80 2.36
CA SER A 283 2.97 6.89 1.47
C SER A 283 3.63 8.03 2.26
N LEU A 284 4.55 8.75 1.63
CA LEU A 284 5.35 9.79 2.24
C LEU A 284 5.35 11.05 1.36
N LEU A 285 5.20 12.21 1.98
CA LEU A 285 5.41 13.51 1.35
C LEU A 285 6.59 14.22 2.03
N PRO A 286 7.80 14.16 1.45
CA PRO A 286 8.98 14.85 1.95
C PRO A 286 8.80 16.37 1.91
N ASP A 287 9.47 17.06 2.84
CA ASP A 287 9.42 18.52 2.97
C ASP A 287 10.52 19.21 2.13
N ASP A 288 10.67 18.79 0.88
CA ASP A 288 11.75 19.24 -0.03
C ASP A 288 11.65 20.73 -0.39
N ASN A 289 10.47 21.32 -0.23
CA ASN A 289 10.21 22.73 -0.51
C ASN A 289 10.52 23.65 0.68
N ARG A 290 10.87 23.09 1.85
CA ARG A 290 11.22 23.87 3.04
C ARG A 290 12.27 24.97 2.80
N PRO A 291 13.36 24.75 2.02
CA PRO A 291 14.36 25.79 1.75
C PRO A 291 13.83 27.02 1.01
N PHE A 292 12.62 26.96 0.46
CA PHE A 292 11.93 28.04 -0.25
C PHE A 292 10.80 28.67 0.58
N ASP A 293 10.64 28.25 1.85
CA ASP A 293 9.64 28.80 2.77
C ASP A 293 10.02 30.23 3.20
N GLN A 294 9.36 31.21 2.58
CA GLN A 294 9.58 32.63 2.83
C GLN A 294 8.78 33.18 4.01
N ARG A 295 8.06 32.36 4.78
CA ARG A 295 7.32 32.84 5.96
C ARG A 295 8.27 33.38 7.02
N MET A 296 7.92 34.55 7.55
CA MET A 296 8.64 35.15 8.69
C MET A 296 8.42 34.39 9.99
N VAL A 297 7.35 33.60 10.07
CA VAL A 297 7.08 32.63 11.13
C VAL A 297 6.78 31.28 10.47
N PRO A 298 7.80 30.42 10.25
CA PRO A 298 7.61 29.12 9.64
C PRO A 298 6.80 28.16 10.52
N ASP A 299 5.96 27.33 9.88
CA ASP A 299 5.28 26.22 10.54
C ASP A 299 6.02 24.91 10.23
N TYR A 300 6.61 24.30 11.26
CA TYR A 300 7.35 23.04 11.18
C TYR A 300 6.48 21.79 11.42
N THR A 301 5.20 21.96 11.74
CA THR A 301 4.27 20.84 11.96
C THR A 301 3.65 20.30 10.67
N ARG A 302 3.92 20.98 9.54
CA ARG A 302 3.35 20.69 8.22
C ARG A 302 4.44 20.71 7.15
N THR A 303 4.28 19.88 6.13
CA THR A 303 5.08 19.96 4.90
C THR A 303 4.69 21.21 4.11
N VAL A 304 5.67 21.93 3.55
CA VAL A 304 5.43 23.15 2.78
C VAL A 304 5.27 22.84 1.31
N LEU A 305 4.23 23.40 0.70
CA LEU A 305 4.05 23.41 -0.74
C LEU A 305 4.09 24.87 -1.21
N ILE A 306 5.07 25.20 -2.05
CA ILE A 306 5.22 26.56 -2.60
C ILE A 306 4.39 26.65 -3.88
N LEU A 307 3.57 27.70 -4.00
CA LEU A 307 2.81 27.98 -5.23
C LEU A 307 3.77 28.08 -6.42
N ASP A 308 3.40 27.44 -7.54
CA ASP A 308 4.18 27.39 -8.79
C ASP A 308 5.51 26.61 -8.68
N ARG A 309 5.62 25.73 -7.68
CA ARG A 309 6.78 24.84 -7.50
C ARG A 309 6.34 23.37 -7.48
N PRO A 310 7.14 22.45 -8.05
CA PRO A 310 6.86 21.03 -7.96
C PRO A 310 7.05 20.48 -6.53
N PHE A 311 6.39 19.37 -6.24
CA PHE A 311 6.59 18.54 -5.05
C PHE A 311 6.36 17.07 -5.41
N THR A 312 7.00 16.15 -4.69
CA THR A 312 6.96 14.71 -5.00
C THR A 312 6.30 13.94 -3.86
N VAL A 313 5.32 13.10 -4.19
CA VAL A 313 4.74 12.14 -3.24
C VAL A 313 5.35 10.77 -3.53
N HIS A 314 5.83 10.08 -2.49
CA HIS A 314 6.29 8.70 -2.55
C HIS A 314 5.16 7.76 -2.13
N PHE A 315 5.00 6.68 -2.88
CA PHE A 315 4.00 5.65 -2.63
C PHE A 315 4.69 4.31 -2.38
N THR A 316 4.09 3.46 -1.55
CA THR A 316 4.62 2.13 -1.28
C THR A 316 3.49 1.15 -0.99
N GLU A 317 3.58 -0.03 -1.60
CA GLU A 317 2.81 -1.22 -1.25
C GLU A 317 3.58 -2.11 -0.27
N SER A 318 4.75 -1.66 0.19
CA SER A 318 5.57 -2.34 1.19
C SER A 318 5.46 -1.65 2.54
N GLY A 319 5.36 -2.45 3.60
CA GLY A 319 5.31 -1.97 4.97
C GLY A 319 4.83 -3.03 5.94
N GLN A 320 4.70 -2.65 7.21
CA GLN A 320 4.21 -3.55 8.27
C GLN A 320 2.69 -3.75 8.15
N HIS A 321 2.24 -5.00 8.18
CA HIS A 321 0.84 -5.38 8.40
C HIS A 321 0.69 -6.11 9.76
N LEU A 322 -0.33 -6.95 9.95
CA LEU A 322 -0.52 -7.80 11.13
C LEU A 322 0.69 -8.73 11.34
N ASN A 323 1.03 -8.99 12.60
CA ASN A 323 2.12 -9.90 12.97
C ASN A 323 1.64 -11.36 13.04
N ILE A 324 1.14 -11.88 11.92
CA ILE A 324 0.66 -13.26 11.77
C ILE A 324 1.45 -13.99 10.66
N PRO A 325 1.49 -15.33 10.63
CA PRO A 325 2.25 -16.08 9.62
C PRO A 325 1.88 -15.69 8.20
N GLY A 326 2.91 -15.41 7.40
CA GLY A 326 2.72 -14.92 6.06
C GLY A 326 2.03 -13.58 6.03
N TYR A 327 2.23 -12.71 7.03
CA TYR A 327 1.99 -11.25 7.06
C TYR A 327 3.27 -10.56 7.56
N GLY A 328 3.17 -9.40 8.21
CA GLY A 328 4.31 -8.64 8.71
C GLY A 328 4.84 -7.59 7.73
N ASN A 329 6.13 -7.24 7.85
CA ASN A 329 6.77 -6.22 7.02
C ASN A 329 7.26 -6.79 5.68
N ARG A 330 6.56 -6.48 4.59
CA ARG A 330 6.86 -7.00 3.24
C ARG A 330 6.12 -6.22 2.16
N ASN A 331 6.26 -6.67 0.91
CA ASN A 331 5.57 -6.12 -0.25
C ASN A 331 4.18 -6.77 -0.47
N TYR A 332 3.14 -5.93 -0.52
CA TYR A 332 1.73 -6.29 -0.71
C TYR A 332 1.18 -5.90 -2.08
N ALA A 333 2.03 -5.53 -3.04
CA ALA A 333 1.62 -5.13 -4.39
C ALA A 333 0.76 -6.21 -5.08
N LYS A 334 1.05 -7.50 -4.85
CA LYS A 334 0.25 -8.63 -5.37
C LYS A 334 -1.24 -8.53 -5.00
N TYR A 335 -1.55 -7.99 -3.83
CA TYR A 335 -2.92 -7.91 -3.29
C TYR A 335 -3.54 -6.52 -3.43
N THR A 336 -2.82 -5.57 -4.02
CA THR A 336 -3.28 -4.19 -4.20
C THR A 336 -3.93 -4.04 -5.59
N GLN A 337 -5.19 -3.65 -5.62
CA GLN A 337 -5.93 -3.38 -6.85
C GLN A 337 -5.53 -2.05 -7.48
N ASN A 338 -5.57 -0.99 -6.68
CA ASN A 338 -5.26 0.36 -7.10
C ASN A 338 -4.81 1.20 -5.91
N LYS A 339 -4.01 2.22 -6.23
CA LYS A 339 -3.70 3.32 -5.32
C LYS A 339 -4.35 4.59 -5.85
N ARG A 340 -4.70 5.52 -4.97
CA ARG A 340 -5.21 6.82 -5.37
C ARG A 340 -4.82 7.91 -4.40
N ILE A 341 -4.73 9.13 -4.90
CA ILE A 341 -4.44 10.34 -4.12
C ILE A 341 -5.49 11.41 -4.43
N GLN A 342 -5.83 12.21 -3.43
CA GLN A 342 -6.76 13.32 -3.57
C GLN A 342 -6.17 14.54 -2.87
N PHE A 343 -6.21 15.66 -3.58
CA PHE A 343 -5.80 16.97 -3.08
C PHE A 343 -7.03 17.83 -2.81
N PRO A 344 -7.09 18.60 -1.72
CA PRO A 344 -8.17 19.55 -1.45
C PRO A 344 -8.01 20.85 -2.24
N PHE A 345 -7.12 20.87 -3.23
CA PHE A 345 -6.84 21.97 -4.15
C PHE A 345 -6.48 21.37 -5.52
N GLY A 346 -6.53 22.18 -6.58
CA GLY A 346 -6.13 21.73 -7.92
C GLY A 346 -4.62 21.50 -8.02
N VAL A 347 -4.20 20.51 -8.82
CA VAL A 347 -2.78 20.20 -9.07
C VAL A 347 -2.53 19.91 -10.54
N PHE A 348 -1.29 20.14 -10.99
CA PHE A 348 -0.82 19.60 -12.27
C PHE A 348 0.02 18.35 -12.06
N GLN A 349 -0.12 17.37 -12.96
CA GLN A 349 0.80 16.25 -13.11
C GLN A 349 1.11 16.12 -14.60
N GLU A 350 2.40 16.24 -14.97
CA GLU A 350 2.87 16.19 -16.37
C GLU A 350 2.06 17.08 -17.35
N GLY A 351 1.65 18.27 -16.89
CA GLY A 351 0.87 19.23 -17.68
C GLY A 351 -0.65 18.99 -17.68
N GLN A 352 -1.12 17.83 -17.21
CA GLN A 352 -2.54 17.57 -16.99
C GLN A 352 -3.01 18.21 -15.68
N TYR A 353 -4.11 18.97 -15.75
CA TYR A 353 -4.75 19.56 -14.58
C TYR A 353 -5.78 18.62 -13.96
N TYR A 354 -5.69 18.44 -12.65
CA TYR A 354 -6.67 17.76 -11.83
C TYR A 354 -7.33 18.78 -10.88
N PRO A 355 -8.65 18.99 -10.97
CA PRO A 355 -9.37 19.85 -10.06
C PRO A 355 -9.28 19.36 -8.60
N GLU A 356 -9.54 20.26 -7.66
CA GLU A 356 -9.66 19.93 -6.25
C GLU A 356 -10.65 18.78 -6.00
N ASN A 357 -10.38 17.99 -4.96
CA ASN A 357 -11.19 16.85 -4.54
C ASN A 357 -11.38 15.76 -5.62
N THR A 358 -10.49 15.71 -6.62
CA THR A 358 -10.48 14.65 -7.63
C THR A 358 -9.55 13.51 -7.20
N TRP A 359 -10.04 12.27 -7.22
CA TRP A 359 -9.19 11.09 -7.04
C TRP A 359 -8.33 10.86 -8.29
N ILE A 360 -7.02 10.86 -8.10
CA ILE A 360 -6.02 10.55 -9.13
C ILE A 360 -5.55 9.12 -8.89
N ASN A 361 -5.70 8.24 -9.87
CA ASN A 361 -5.25 6.86 -9.76
C ASN A 361 -3.73 6.77 -9.95
N ILE A 362 -3.07 6.04 -9.06
CA ILE A 362 -1.64 5.77 -9.11
C ILE A 362 -1.45 4.31 -9.48
N PRO A 363 -0.73 3.99 -10.57
CA PRO A 363 -0.46 2.60 -10.92
C PRO A 363 0.26 1.86 -9.78
N VAL A 364 -0.11 0.59 -9.58
CA VAL A 364 0.57 -0.31 -8.63
C VAL A 364 2.02 -0.48 -9.07
N GLY A 365 2.96 -0.39 -8.12
CA GLY A 365 4.40 -0.42 -8.38
C GLY A 365 5.02 0.94 -8.71
N THR A 366 4.25 2.02 -8.90
CA THR A 366 4.79 3.38 -9.04
C THR A 366 5.34 3.87 -7.69
N PRO A 367 6.66 4.11 -7.56
CA PRO A 367 7.27 4.46 -6.26
C PRO A 367 7.11 5.92 -5.88
N SER A 368 6.91 6.81 -6.86
CA SER A 368 6.71 8.24 -6.63
C SER A 368 6.05 8.92 -7.82
N MET A 369 5.51 10.11 -7.59
CA MET A 369 5.00 10.97 -8.64
C MET A 369 5.14 12.44 -8.25
N THR A 370 5.50 13.27 -9.22
CA THR A 370 5.68 14.72 -9.05
C THR A 370 4.43 15.47 -9.50
N PHE A 371 4.02 16.43 -8.68
CA PHE A 371 2.92 17.34 -8.93
C PHE A 371 3.42 18.77 -8.87
N THR A 372 2.72 19.69 -9.54
CA THR A 372 2.98 21.14 -9.44
C THR A 372 1.76 21.85 -8.88
N LEU A 373 1.97 22.70 -7.88
CA LEU A 373 0.91 23.49 -7.27
C LEU A 373 0.62 24.73 -8.14
N PRO A 374 -0.62 24.92 -8.66
CA PRO A 374 -0.96 26.09 -9.46
C PRO A 374 -0.88 27.39 -8.65
N THR A 375 -0.61 28.52 -9.32
CA THR A 375 -0.53 29.84 -8.70
C THR A 375 -1.84 30.28 -8.03
N TRP A 376 -2.99 29.87 -8.56
CA TRP A 376 -4.32 30.30 -8.10
C TRP A 376 -4.89 29.51 -6.93
N VAL A 377 -4.14 28.56 -6.39
CA VAL A 377 -4.49 27.92 -5.13
C VAL A 377 -4.33 28.95 -4.01
N ASN A 378 -5.35 29.10 -3.16
CA ASN A 378 -5.27 30.02 -2.03
C ASN A 378 -4.18 29.54 -1.06
N GLU A 379 -3.43 30.47 -0.50
CA GLU A 379 -2.55 30.15 0.64
C GLU A 379 -3.36 29.64 1.83
N GLY A 380 -2.86 28.64 2.55
CA GLY A 380 -3.56 28.06 3.69
C GLY A 380 -3.12 26.66 4.07
N ASP A 381 -3.84 26.09 5.03
CA ASP A 381 -3.60 24.78 5.60
C ASP A 381 -4.52 23.73 4.95
N TYR A 382 -3.93 22.59 4.56
CA TYR A 382 -4.62 21.54 3.82
C TYR A 382 -4.27 20.15 4.31
N ILE A 383 -5.12 19.17 3.97
CA ILE A 383 -4.89 17.74 4.22
C ILE A 383 -5.01 16.99 2.89
N ILE A 384 -3.94 16.31 2.49
CA ILE A 384 -3.91 15.44 1.31
C ILE A 384 -4.21 14.02 1.76
N HIS A 385 -5.01 13.27 0.99
CA HIS A 385 -5.36 11.89 1.31
C HIS A 385 -4.83 10.92 0.26
N THR A 386 -4.32 9.77 0.72
CA THR A 386 -3.92 8.65 -0.13
C THR A 386 -4.63 7.39 0.32
N GLN A 387 -4.90 6.48 -0.62
CA GLN A 387 -5.54 5.20 -0.35
C GLN A 387 -4.93 4.10 -1.22
N SER A 388 -4.84 2.88 -0.67
CA SER A 388 -4.50 1.64 -1.35
C SER A 388 -5.62 0.62 -1.10
N TRP A 389 -6.20 0.06 -2.16
CA TRP A 389 -7.35 -0.86 -2.07
C TRP A 389 -6.95 -2.29 -2.39
N ALA A 390 -7.51 -3.25 -1.66
CA ALA A 390 -7.30 -4.68 -1.89
C ALA A 390 -8.00 -5.19 -3.16
N ILE A 391 -7.45 -6.22 -3.81
CA ILE A 391 -8.03 -6.87 -5.01
C ILE A 391 -9.44 -7.43 -4.81
N ASN A 392 -9.84 -7.69 -3.56
CA ASN A 392 -11.17 -8.17 -3.19
C ASN A 392 -12.07 -7.08 -2.60
N ALA A 393 -11.68 -5.80 -2.71
CA ALA A 393 -12.52 -4.70 -2.24
C ALA A 393 -13.86 -4.67 -2.98
N PRO A 394 -14.99 -4.57 -2.26
CA PRO A 394 -16.29 -4.41 -2.90
C PRO A 394 -16.41 -3.02 -3.56
N SER A 395 -17.28 -2.90 -4.58
CA SER A 395 -17.39 -1.67 -5.38
C SER A 395 -18.00 -0.48 -4.62
N ASP A 396 -18.67 -0.71 -3.51
CA ASP A 396 -19.33 0.28 -2.63
C ASP A 396 -18.56 0.55 -1.32
N ALA A 397 -17.31 0.10 -1.22
CA ALA A 397 -16.52 0.04 0.02
C ALA A 397 -16.06 1.39 0.62
N ALA A 398 -16.64 2.54 0.24
CA ALA A 398 -16.06 3.88 0.41
C ALA A 398 -15.59 4.29 1.82
N ASP A 399 -16.04 3.59 2.88
CA ASP A 399 -15.70 3.85 4.28
C ASP A 399 -14.87 2.73 4.96
N LEU A 400 -14.32 1.79 4.19
CA LEU A 400 -13.61 0.60 4.69
C LEU A 400 -12.08 0.77 4.70
N CYS A 401 -11.61 1.98 5.03
CA CYS A 401 -10.19 2.32 5.11
C CYS A 401 -9.70 2.40 6.55
N GLU A 402 -8.49 1.90 6.80
CA GLU A 402 -7.74 2.11 8.05
C GLU A 402 -6.44 2.86 7.79
N LYS A 403 -5.91 3.53 8.82
CA LYS A 403 -4.62 4.19 8.70
C LYS A 403 -3.51 3.14 8.51
N ASN A 404 -2.67 3.33 7.51
CA ASN A 404 -1.47 2.56 7.17
C ASN A 404 -1.65 1.11 6.70
N LEU A 405 -2.63 0.38 7.24
CA LEU A 405 -2.90 -1.01 6.86
C LEU A 405 -4.38 -1.36 7.12
N ASN A 406 -4.97 -2.26 6.34
CA ASN A 406 -6.31 -2.78 6.62
C ASN A 406 -6.25 -3.91 7.67
N GLY A 407 -6.02 -3.57 8.94
CA GLY A 407 -5.79 -4.56 9.99
C GLY A 407 -7.06 -5.21 10.51
N ASN A 408 -8.16 -4.46 10.50
CA ASN A 408 -9.48 -5.00 10.77
C ASN A 408 -9.98 -5.77 9.55
N LEU A 409 -10.42 -7.01 9.78
CA LEU A 409 -10.95 -7.89 8.75
C LEU A 409 -12.08 -7.23 7.92
N ALA A 410 -12.89 -6.36 8.53
CA ALA A 410 -13.98 -5.66 7.85
C ALA A 410 -13.49 -4.63 6.81
N ASN A 411 -12.22 -4.23 6.86
CA ASN A 411 -11.66 -3.19 6.02
C ASN A 411 -10.88 -3.74 4.81
N TYR A 412 -10.95 -3.01 3.70
CA TYR A 412 -10.37 -3.39 2.41
C TYR A 412 -9.38 -2.35 1.88
N CYS A 413 -9.16 -1.28 2.63
CA CYS A 413 -8.36 -0.15 2.23
C CYS A 413 -7.38 0.25 3.34
N ALA A 414 -6.19 0.65 2.93
CA ALA A 414 -5.21 1.33 3.78
C ALA A 414 -5.09 2.78 3.32
N SER A 415 -5.01 3.72 4.26
CA SER A 415 -5.01 5.16 4.00
C SER A 415 -3.87 5.87 4.74
N GLU A 416 -3.41 6.98 4.18
CA GLU A 416 -2.50 7.90 4.86
C GLU A 416 -2.88 9.34 4.48
N SER A 417 -2.58 10.29 5.35
CA SER A 417 -2.88 11.71 5.18
C SER A 417 -1.69 12.60 5.50
N PHE A 418 -1.51 13.66 4.72
CA PHE A 418 -0.43 14.64 4.91
C PHE A 418 -0.99 16.00 5.27
N ASN A 419 -0.56 16.56 6.40
CA ASN A 419 -0.83 17.95 6.74
C ASN A 419 0.17 18.84 5.97
N VAL A 420 -0.35 19.72 5.12
CA VAL A 420 0.48 20.61 4.30
C VAL A 420 0.07 22.07 4.48
N GLY A 421 1.00 22.98 4.20
CA GLY A 421 0.75 24.41 4.08
C GLY A 421 1.05 24.88 2.66
N GLY A 422 0.05 25.43 1.97
CA GLY A 422 0.21 26.12 0.69
C GLY A 422 0.68 27.55 0.93
N VAL A 423 1.85 27.91 0.40
CA VAL A 423 2.52 29.17 0.71
C VAL A 423 2.88 29.91 -0.58
N GLY A 424 2.60 31.22 -0.60
CA GLY A 424 3.01 32.11 -1.67
C GLY A 424 4.51 32.42 -1.68
N ARG A 425 4.93 33.31 -2.57
CA ARG A 425 6.33 33.73 -2.67
C ARG A 425 6.47 35.14 -3.26
N LEU A 426 7.56 35.81 -2.95
CA LEU A 426 8.05 37.05 -3.55
C LEU A 426 9.38 36.79 -4.25
N PHE A 427 9.57 37.32 -5.45
CA PHE A 427 10.69 37.01 -6.35
C PHE A 427 10.82 38.03 -7.49
N ASP A 428 11.85 37.89 -8.31
CA ASP A 428 12.18 38.69 -9.50
C ASP A 428 12.37 40.17 -9.19
N PHE A 429 13.06 40.50 -8.08
CA PHE A 429 13.43 41.88 -7.80
C PHE A 429 14.43 42.41 -8.81
N ARG A 430 14.11 43.56 -9.38
CA ARG A 430 14.97 44.23 -10.37
C ARG A 430 14.81 45.74 -10.35
N ILE A 431 15.90 46.42 -10.72
CA ILE A 431 15.90 47.84 -11.05
C ILE A 431 15.70 47.95 -12.56
N TRP A 432 14.58 48.54 -12.95
CA TRP A 432 14.13 48.65 -14.35
C TRP A 432 14.45 50.03 -14.97
N ASP A 433 14.69 51.07 -14.16
CA ASP A 433 15.16 52.37 -14.67
C ASP A 433 15.93 53.15 -13.59
N ILE A 434 16.85 54.02 -14.00
CA ILE A 434 17.57 54.97 -13.13
C ILE A 434 17.46 56.36 -13.78
N GLY A 435 16.89 57.30 -13.04
CA GLY A 435 16.61 58.67 -13.50
C GLY A 435 17.84 59.56 -13.67
N ASP A 436 19.02 59.08 -13.31
CA ASP A 436 20.30 59.69 -13.63
C ASP A 436 20.47 59.70 -15.16
N PHE A 437 20.61 60.88 -15.77
CA PHE A 437 20.64 61.01 -17.22
C PHE A 437 21.79 60.24 -17.87
N ARG A 438 22.86 59.92 -17.12
CA ARG A 438 23.97 59.09 -17.61
C ARG A 438 23.53 57.65 -17.86
N PHE A 439 22.54 57.15 -17.11
CA PHE A 439 21.93 55.83 -17.31
C PHE A 439 20.80 55.83 -18.34
N GLU A 440 20.41 56.98 -18.88
CA GLU A 440 19.27 57.09 -19.80
C GLU A 440 19.37 56.11 -20.98
N GLN A 441 20.54 56.04 -21.63
CA GLN A 441 20.73 55.17 -22.81
C GLN A 441 20.87 53.68 -22.46
N VAL A 442 21.00 53.34 -21.18
CA VAL A 442 20.93 51.95 -20.72
C VAL A 442 19.49 51.47 -20.85
N PHE A 443 18.55 52.24 -20.32
CA PHE A 443 17.14 51.85 -20.19
C PHE A 443 16.26 52.32 -21.33
N ARG A 444 16.70 53.32 -22.11
CA ARG A 444 15.88 53.96 -23.15
C ARG A 444 16.52 53.80 -24.52
N THR A 445 15.66 53.67 -25.53
CA THR A 445 16.04 53.51 -26.95
C THR A 445 16.68 54.77 -27.55
N GLY A 446 16.65 55.89 -26.84
CA GLY A 446 17.26 57.15 -27.24
C GLY A 446 17.05 58.23 -26.19
N THR A 447 17.95 59.22 -26.18
CA THR A 447 17.89 60.34 -25.24
C THR A 447 16.58 61.13 -25.36
N GLY A 448 15.94 61.40 -24.22
CA GLY A 448 14.68 62.14 -24.10
C GLY A 448 13.43 61.35 -24.51
N ASN A 449 13.53 60.08 -24.90
CA ASN A 449 12.38 59.27 -25.28
C ASN A 449 11.86 58.40 -24.11
N LEU A 450 10.62 57.92 -24.25
CA LEU A 450 9.96 57.02 -23.29
C LEU A 450 10.03 55.54 -23.71
N GLY A 451 10.63 55.24 -24.87
CA GLY A 451 10.70 53.88 -25.37
C GLY A 451 11.82 53.13 -24.66
N HIS A 452 11.50 52.08 -23.90
CA HIS A 452 12.50 51.33 -23.15
C HIS A 452 13.28 50.34 -24.01
N SER A 453 14.55 50.14 -23.66
CA SER A 453 15.36 49.01 -24.06
C SER A 453 14.90 47.73 -23.30
N THR A 454 15.55 46.60 -23.57
CA THR A 454 15.33 45.37 -22.81
C THR A 454 16.23 45.26 -21.57
N ALA A 455 17.06 46.26 -21.29
CA ALA A 455 18.05 46.20 -20.22
C ALA A 455 17.40 46.46 -18.86
N MET A 456 17.78 45.64 -17.88
CA MET A 456 17.38 45.77 -16.47
C MET A 456 18.52 45.23 -15.60
N TYR A 457 18.55 45.65 -14.33
CA TYR A 457 19.44 45.06 -13.33
C TYR A 457 18.67 44.10 -12.43
N TYR A 458 19.06 42.84 -12.41
CA TYR A 458 18.36 41.74 -11.73
C TYR A 458 19.06 41.37 -10.43
N THR A 459 18.32 40.83 -9.45
CA THR A 459 18.90 40.25 -8.23
C THR A 459 20.17 39.45 -8.52
N GLY A 460 20.12 38.55 -9.50
CA GLY A 460 21.26 37.74 -9.91
C GLY A 460 20.99 36.96 -11.19
N GLY A 461 21.69 35.83 -11.32
CA GLY A 461 21.72 35.00 -12.52
C GLY A 461 20.67 33.89 -12.60
N ASN A 462 19.92 33.63 -11.53
CA ASN A 462 19.03 32.48 -11.41
C ASN A 462 17.55 32.90 -11.40
N ASP A 463 16.68 31.95 -11.74
CA ASP A 463 15.23 32.08 -11.55
C ASP A 463 14.82 31.91 -10.07
N GLU A 464 13.52 32.03 -9.80
CA GLU A 464 12.97 31.96 -8.46
C GLU A 464 13.05 30.56 -7.81
N ASN A 465 13.47 29.55 -8.57
CA ASN A 465 13.71 28.20 -8.13
C ASN A 465 15.21 27.89 -7.94
N GLY A 466 16.09 28.86 -8.20
CA GLY A 466 17.54 28.73 -8.11
C GLY A 466 18.18 28.13 -9.37
N THR A 467 17.46 28.07 -10.48
CA THR A 467 17.97 27.54 -11.76
C THR A 467 18.68 28.65 -12.54
N PRO A 468 19.92 28.45 -13.02
CA PRO A 468 20.62 29.45 -13.81
C PRO A 468 19.88 29.84 -15.10
N THR A 469 19.85 31.14 -15.40
CA THR A 469 19.29 31.71 -16.62
C THR A 469 20.39 32.20 -17.56
N ALA A 470 20.00 32.76 -18.72
CA ALA A 470 20.94 33.42 -19.63
C ALA A 470 21.70 34.61 -19.00
N LEU A 471 21.25 35.12 -17.86
CA LEU A 471 21.89 36.21 -17.11
C LEU A 471 23.04 35.72 -16.21
N SER A 472 23.18 34.41 -15.96
CA SER A 472 24.15 33.89 -14.98
C SER A 472 25.60 34.32 -15.23
N GLY A 473 26.01 34.46 -16.49
CA GLY A 473 27.35 34.93 -16.85
C GLY A 473 27.49 36.45 -17.05
N GLN A 474 26.41 37.22 -16.86
CA GLN A 474 26.37 38.66 -17.18
C GLN A 474 26.33 39.52 -15.91
N THR A 475 27.40 39.46 -15.12
CA THR A 475 27.47 40.06 -13.78
C THR A 475 27.32 41.58 -13.75
N GLN A 476 27.53 42.28 -14.87
CA GLN A 476 27.24 43.71 -15.00
C GLN A 476 25.74 44.03 -14.75
N TRP A 477 24.85 43.08 -15.07
CA TRP A 477 23.41 43.21 -14.87
C TRP A 477 22.94 42.71 -13.50
N HIS A 478 23.82 42.22 -12.63
CA HIS A 478 23.46 41.73 -11.30
C HIS A 478 23.48 42.85 -10.28
N LEU A 479 22.57 42.79 -9.30
CA LEU A 479 22.55 43.72 -8.17
C LEU A 479 23.68 43.39 -7.16
N PRO A 480 24.28 44.41 -6.52
CA PRO A 480 23.92 45.82 -6.60
C PRO A 480 24.40 46.51 -7.88
N VAL A 481 23.66 47.53 -8.34
CA VAL A 481 24.17 48.46 -9.37
C VAL A 481 25.37 49.21 -8.79
N ARG A 482 26.50 49.07 -9.45
CA ARG A 482 27.81 49.50 -8.95
C ARG A 482 28.69 49.95 -10.12
N LYS A 483 29.91 50.37 -9.79
CA LYS A 483 30.95 50.61 -10.79
C LYS A 483 31.17 49.34 -11.62
N GLY A 484 31.15 49.47 -12.95
CA GLY A 484 31.18 48.35 -13.90
C GLY A 484 29.80 47.84 -14.35
N SER A 485 28.71 48.23 -13.68
CA SER A 485 27.35 47.84 -14.10
C SER A 485 26.87 48.55 -15.36
N HIS A 486 27.38 49.75 -15.64
CA HIS A 486 26.99 50.49 -16.83
C HIS A 486 27.66 49.86 -18.08
N PRO A 487 26.90 49.46 -19.12
CA PRO A 487 27.42 48.64 -20.22
C PRO A 487 28.52 49.31 -21.05
N THR A 488 28.45 50.64 -21.23
CA THR A 488 29.41 51.42 -22.03
C THR A 488 30.33 52.33 -21.21
N GLU A 489 29.86 52.87 -20.09
CA GLU A 489 30.60 53.79 -19.20
C GLU A 489 30.94 53.13 -17.86
N GLN A 490 31.95 52.25 -17.86
CA GLN A 490 32.27 51.38 -16.71
C GLN A 490 32.52 52.12 -15.39
N LEU A 491 32.93 53.40 -15.41
CA LEU A 491 33.17 54.21 -14.21
C LEU A 491 31.89 54.83 -13.61
N THR A 492 30.78 54.80 -14.32
CA THR A 492 29.57 55.53 -13.96
C THR A 492 28.83 54.84 -12.81
N VAL A 493 28.60 55.59 -11.74
CA VAL A 493 27.77 55.23 -10.59
C VAL A 493 26.72 56.32 -10.38
N PRO A 494 25.45 55.99 -10.09
CA PRO A 494 24.38 56.97 -9.90
C PRO A 494 24.72 58.06 -8.88
N HIS A 495 24.35 59.30 -9.14
CA HIS A 495 24.51 60.40 -8.19
C HIS A 495 23.32 60.49 -7.21
N ASN A 496 23.57 61.02 -6.00
CA ASN A 496 22.52 61.20 -4.99
C ASN A 496 21.35 62.07 -5.49
N GLY A 497 20.15 61.78 -5.00
CA GLY A 497 18.93 62.52 -5.35
C GLY A 497 18.20 62.05 -6.61
N TYR A 498 18.85 61.33 -7.52
CA TYR A 498 18.13 60.66 -8.62
C TYR A 498 17.29 59.49 -8.10
N SER A 499 16.13 59.30 -8.72
CA SER A 499 15.26 58.16 -8.41
C SER A 499 15.60 56.96 -9.28
N PHE A 500 15.48 55.76 -8.73
CA PHE A 500 15.45 54.52 -9.49
C PHE A 500 14.06 53.90 -9.38
N LEU A 501 13.64 53.25 -10.46
CA LEU A 501 12.40 52.50 -10.55
C LEU A 501 12.72 51.02 -10.38
N PHE A 502 11.92 50.33 -9.58
CA PHE A 502 12.10 48.90 -9.34
C PHE A 502 10.76 48.19 -9.37
N ASP A 503 10.84 46.89 -9.64
CA ASP A 503 9.69 46.00 -9.65
C ASP A 503 10.06 44.60 -9.18
N PHE A 504 9.06 43.83 -8.80
CA PHE A 504 9.15 42.42 -8.43
C PHE A 504 7.76 41.79 -8.46
N ARG A 505 7.70 40.47 -8.30
CA ARG A 505 6.46 39.72 -8.34
C ARG A 505 6.15 39.03 -7.02
N THR A 506 4.87 38.81 -6.80
CA THR A 506 4.37 37.91 -5.75
C THR A 506 3.39 36.90 -6.31
N ILE A 507 3.35 35.72 -5.71
CA ILE A 507 2.31 34.70 -5.92
C ILE A 507 1.61 34.50 -4.57
N GLY A 508 0.29 34.46 -4.56
CA GLY A 508 -0.51 34.22 -3.36
C GLY A 508 -1.60 35.26 -3.14
N ASN A 509 -2.17 35.28 -1.94
CA ASN A 509 -3.36 36.05 -1.59
C ASN A 509 -2.97 37.50 -1.27
N LEU A 510 -2.55 38.28 -2.28
CA LEU A 510 -2.11 39.68 -2.19
C LEU A 510 -2.86 40.58 -3.19
N TRP A 511 -4.17 40.34 -3.38
CA TRP A 511 -5.06 41.07 -4.28
C TRP A 511 -6.13 42.02 -3.71
N GLN A 512 -6.20 42.23 -2.41
CA GLN A 512 -7.19 43.05 -1.73
C GLN A 512 -6.62 44.39 -1.23
N PRO A 513 -7.46 45.40 -0.94
CA PRO A 513 -7.00 46.73 -0.50
C PRO A 513 -6.15 46.77 0.78
N GLY A 514 -6.32 45.79 1.66
CA GLY A 514 -5.55 45.66 2.91
C GLY A 514 -4.17 45.04 2.73
N GLU A 515 -3.78 44.72 1.50
CA GLU A 515 -2.57 43.96 1.20
C GLU A 515 -1.54 44.87 0.51
N GLY A 516 -0.27 44.60 0.76
CA GLY A 516 0.81 45.50 0.37
C GLY A 516 2.18 44.88 0.55
N ILE A 517 3.19 45.68 0.21
CA ILE A 517 4.59 45.35 0.43
C ILE A 517 5.21 46.43 1.30
N ARG A 518 5.87 46.00 2.37
CA ARG A 518 6.70 46.83 3.22
C ARG A 518 8.15 46.69 2.81
N ILE A 519 8.80 47.81 2.58
CA ILE A 519 10.22 47.90 2.28
C ILE A 519 10.87 48.75 3.37
N GLU A 520 11.94 48.23 3.97
CA GLU A 520 12.73 48.90 4.99
C GLU A 520 14.12 49.21 4.42
N PRO A 521 14.33 50.44 3.88
CA PRO A 521 15.64 50.89 3.43
C PRO A 521 16.61 51.06 4.60
N SER A 522 17.86 50.67 4.38
CA SER A 522 18.99 50.97 5.26
C SER A 522 20.21 51.38 4.43
N PHE A 523 21.12 52.11 5.07
CA PHE A 523 22.22 52.78 4.39
C PHE A 523 23.56 52.35 4.96
N TYR A 524 24.49 52.13 4.05
CA TYR A 524 25.86 51.75 4.36
C TYR A 524 26.81 52.62 3.53
N PHE A 525 28.06 52.74 3.97
CA PHE A 525 29.10 53.44 3.26
C PHE A 525 30.23 52.47 2.88
N ILE A 526 30.72 52.58 1.64
CA ILE A 526 31.90 51.87 1.17
C ILE A 526 32.90 52.88 0.59
N PRO A 527 34.16 52.93 1.09
CA PRO A 527 35.19 53.76 0.48
C PRO A 527 35.46 53.40 -0.99
N LYS A 528 35.91 54.37 -1.82
CA LYS A 528 36.33 54.09 -3.20
C LYS A 528 37.50 53.10 -3.30
N THR A 529 38.26 52.94 -2.22
CA THR A 529 39.34 51.96 -2.10
C THR A 529 38.86 50.52 -1.87
N GLY A 530 37.55 50.28 -1.86
CA GLY A 530 36.97 48.97 -1.60
C GLY A 530 36.87 48.63 -0.11
N GLY A 531 36.48 47.39 0.17
CA GLY A 531 36.25 46.84 1.49
C GLY A 531 34.81 46.42 1.75
N THR A 532 34.47 46.29 3.02
CA THR A 532 33.13 45.91 3.48
C THR A 532 32.32 47.15 3.82
N ALA A 533 31.04 47.13 3.47
CA ALA A 533 30.11 48.22 3.77
C ALA A 533 29.92 48.42 5.28
N ALA A 534 30.09 49.65 5.75
CA ALA A 534 29.88 50.04 7.14
C ALA A 534 28.52 50.74 7.31
N PRO A 535 27.71 50.43 8.32
CA PRO A 535 26.40 51.07 8.50
C PRO A 535 26.55 52.56 8.82
N VAL A 536 25.72 53.40 8.20
CA VAL A 536 25.73 54.86 8.38
C VAL A 536 24.34 55.43 8.63
N ASP A 537 24.30 56.58 9.29
CA ASP A 537 23.10 57.43 9.37
C ASP A 537 23.23 58.58 8.37
N LEU A 538 22.13 58.89 7.70
CA LEU A 538 22.06 59.99 6.73
C LEU A 538 21.28 61.15 7.31
N TYR A 539 21.78 62.37 7.07
CA TYR A 539 21.12 63.62 7.46
C TYR A 539 20.99 64.51 6.23
N TYR A 540 19.96 65.35 6.17
CA TYR A 540 19.76 66.23 5.02
C TYR A 540 19.15 67.56 5.41
N ASP A 541 19.32 68.54 4.53
CA ASP A 541 18.71 69.86 4.66
C ASP A 541 17.46 69.96 3.78
N ILE A 542 16.44 70.65 4.27
CA ILE A 542 15.33 71.18 3.47
C ILE A 542 15.35 72.71 3.52
N SER A 543 14.58 73.37 2.67
CA SER A 543 14.59 74.84 2.60
C SER A 543 14.16 75.50 3.93
N GLY A 544 14.86 76.56 4.31
CA GLY A 544 14.61 77.33 5.55
C GLY A 544 15.71 77.17 6.61
N SER A 545 15.86 78.16 7.50
CA SER A 545 16.93 78.18 8.51
C SER A 545 16.79 77.13 9.60
N ASN A 546 15.56 76.73 9.94
CA ASN A 546 15.27 75.73 10.99
C ASN A 546 15.27 74.29 10.48
N ASN A 547 15.78 74.05 9.28
CA ASN A 547 15.52 72.86 8.47
C ASN A 547 16.81 72.15 8.02
N LYS A 548 17.80 72.17 8.91
CA LYS A 548 19.10 71.53 8.70
C LYS A 548 19.25 70.21 9.44
N MET A 549 20.16 69.36 8.96
CA MET A 549 20.60 68.14 9.63
C MET A 549 19.42 67.24 10.08
N ILE A 550 18.43 67.06 9.20
CA ILE A 550 17.27 66.21 9.46
C ILE A 550 17.71 64.76 9.27
N GLY A 551 17.73 64.00 10.36
CA GLY A 551 18.08 62.58 10.31
C GLY A 551 17.02 61.78 9.56
N VAL A 552 17.45 60.95 8.60
CA VAL A 552 16.57 60.00 7.90
C VAL A 552 15.90 59.08 8.92
N GLY A 553 14.58 58.92 8.80
CA GLY A 553 13.75 58.16 9.71
C GLY A 553 13.34 58.86 11.01
N SER A 554 13.84 60.07 11.27
CA SER A 554 13.37 60.91 12.38
C SER A 554 11.90 61.30 12.22
N GLN A 555 11.26 61.75 13.31
CA GLN A 555 9.88 62.25 13.23
C GLN A 555 9.76 63.44 12.26
N LYS A 556 10.81 64.26 12.17
CA LYS A 556 10.84 65.39 11.24
C LYS A 556 10.98 64.94 9.79
N ASP A 557 11.76 63.90 9.52
CA ASP A 557 11.84 63.28 8.19
C ASP A 557 10.46 62.80 7.71
N LYS A 558 9.75 62.05 8.57
CA LYS A 558 8.41 61.53 8.28
C LYS A 558 7.37 62.61 7.96
N LEU A 559 7.52 63.81 8.54
CA LEU A 559 6.66 64.96 8.29
C LEU A 559 7.09 65.78 7.07
N SER A 560 8.39 65.80 6.76
CA SER A 560 8.97 66.64 5.72
C SER A 560 8.99 65.98 4.35
N TYR A 561 9.01 64.64 4.31
CA TYR A 561 9.11 63.88 3.09
C TYR A 561 7.94 62.90 2.93
N THR A 562 7.18 63.09 1.86
CA THR A 562 6.14 62.15 1.41
C THR A 562 6.30 61.93 -0.09
N ARG A 563 6.57 60.68 -0.48
CA ARG A 563 6.69 60.32 -1.89
C ARG A 563 5.34 59.85 -2.45
N THR A 564 5.03 60.35 -3.63
CA THR A 564 3.89 59.89 -4.43
C THR A 564 4.33 59.66 -5.86
N TYR A 565 3.87 58.58 -6.51
CA TYR A 565 4.12 58.36 -7.93
C TYR A 565 2.84 57.96 -8.67
N ARG A 566 2.90 57.92 -10.00
CA ARG A 566 1.81 57.46 -10.86
C ARG A 566 2.11 56.08 -11.43
N LEU A 567 1.23 55.10 -11.22
CA LEU A 567 1.44 53.73 -11.71
C LEU A 567 1.59 53.67 -13.23
N ALA A 568 0.69 54.33 -13.96
CA ALA A 568 0.74 54.42 -15.41
C ALA A 568 1.66 55.55 -15.91
N ASP A 569 2.79 55.79 -15.23
CA ASP A 569 3.80 56.71 -15.74
C ASP A 569 4.53 56.11 -16.96
N GLY A 570 4.83 56.94 -17.95
CA GLY A 570 5.47 56.49 -19.19
C GLY A 570 6.85 55.87 -18.98
N LEU A 571 7.61 56.32 -17.98
CA LEU A 571 8.93 55.79 -17.64
C LEU A 571 8.89 54.39 -16.99
N ARG A 572 7.70 53.90 -16.63
CA ARG A 572 7.52 52.53 -16.11
C ARG A 572 7.24 51.53 -17.22
N ASN A 573 6.83 52.01 -18.40
CA ASN A 573 6.54 51.22 -19.59
C ASN A 573 5.64 49.98 -19.33
N ILE A 574 4.68 50.13 -18.42
CA ILE A 574 3.71 49.08 -18.14
C ILE A 574 2.76 48.95 -19.34
N ALA A 575 2.56 47.74 -19.84
CA ALA A 575 1.68 47.50 -20.96
C ALA A 575 0.23 47.94 -20.65
N ASP A 576 -0.45 48.58 -21.61
CA ASP A 576 -1.84 49.03 -21.42
C ASP A 576 -2.79 47.86 -21.12
N GLY A 577 -2.52 46.66 -21.67
CA GLY A 577 -3.26 45.43 -21.34
C GLY A 577 -3.14 45.02 -19.87
N GLU A 578 -1.96 45.23 -19.27
CA GLU A 578 -1.72 44.94 -17.86
C GLU A 578 -2.39 45.98 -16.95
N LEU A 579 -2.24 47.27 -17.29
CA LEU A 579 -2.91 48.37 -16.58
C LEU A 579 -4.43 48.23 -16.60
N SER A 580 -5.01 47.93 -17.77
CA SER A 580 -6.45 47.74 -17.93
C SER A 580 -6.97 46.50 -17.21
N THR A 581 -6.19 45.41 -17.17
CA THR A 581 -6.53 44.20 -16.39
C THR A 581 -6.61 44.51 -14.89
N ALA A 582 -5.61 45.20 -14.34
CA ALA A 582 -5.59 45.61 -12.94
C ALA A 582 -6.74 46.59 -12.61
N ALA A 583 -6.97 47.59 -13.47
CA ALA A 583 -8.07 48.53 -13.33
C ALA A 583 -9.44 47.84 -13.40
N SER A 584 -9.60 46.87 -14.30
CA SER A 584 -10.84 46.08 -14.44
C SER A 584 -11.13 45.28 -13.18
N TYR A 585 -10.09 44.69 -12.58
CA TYR A 585 -10.25 43.99 -11.31
C TYR A 585 -10.69 44.93 -10.19
N GLU A 586 -10.03 46.09 -10.05
CA GLU A 586 -10.40 47.10 -9.06
C GLU A 586 -11.85 47.57 -9.26
N TYR A 587 -12.22 47.89 -10.49
CA TYR A 587 -13.56 48.36 -10.83
C TYR A 587 -14.64 47.33 -10.49
N ASN A 588 -14.43 46.05 -10.82
CA ASN A 588 -15.45 45.02 -10.71
C ASN A 588 -15.50 44.32 -9.34
N TYR A 589 -14.37 44.21 -8.64
CA TYR A 589 -14.24 43.38 -7.43
C TYR A 589 -13.82 44.15 -6.18
N ILE A 590 -13.31 45.38 -6.31
CA ILE A 590 -12.95 46.22 -5.16
C ILE A 590 -14.00 47.32 -4.95
N LEU A 591 -14.41 48.01 -6.01
CA LEU A 591 -15.44 49.04 -5.89
C LEU A 591 -16.80 48.42 -5.54
N THR A 592 -17.56 49.17 -4.75
CA THR A 592 -18.98 48.93 -4.53
C THR A 592 -19.80 49.30 -5.77
N GLU A 593 -21.01 48.77 -5.84
CA GLU A 593 -21.95 49.12 -6.92
C GLU A 593 -22.25 50.63 -6.96
N ALA A 594 -22.39 51.27 -5.79
CA ALA A 594 -22.64 52.70 -5.67
C ALA A 594 -21.48 53.55 -6.23
N GLU A 595 -20.24 53.10 -6.08
CA GLU A 595 -19.06 53.77 -6.64
C GLU A 595 -18.98 53.61 -8.16
N ARG A 596 -19.23 52.41 -8.67
CA ARG A 596 -19.31 52.14 -10.12
C ARG A 596 -20.37 53.00 -10.82
N ASN A 597 -21.54 53.17 -10.19
CA ASN A 597 -22.62 54.00 -10.73
C ASN A 597 -22.25 55.49 -10.85
N LYS A 598 -21.37 56.00 -9.98
CA LYS A 598 -20.88 57.39 -10.01
C LYS A 598 -19.76 57.61 -11.02
N THR A 599 -18.99 56.57 -11.31
CA THR A 599 -17.81 56.65 -12.17
C THR A 599 -17.83 55.50 -13.17
N PRO A 600 -18.47 55.66 -14.33
CA PRO A 600 -18.49 54.64 -15.37
C PRO A 600 -17.07 54.25 -15.81
N TRP A 601 -16.90 53.01 -16.30
CA TRP A 601 -15.61 52.40 -16.67
C TRP A 601 -14.62 53.35 -17.38
N LEU A 602 -15.02 54.03 -18.46
CA LEU A 602 -14.13 54.91 -19.22
C LEU A 602 -13.57 56.05 -18.36
N LYS A 603 -14.41 56.64 -17.50
CA LYS A 603 -14.01 57.70 -16.58
C LYS A 603 -13.11 57.13 -15.48
N PHE A 604 -13.44 55.94 -14.97
CA PHE A 604 -12.63 55.25 -13.96
C PHE A 604 -11.23 54.94 -14.50
N TYR A 605 -11.11 54.39 -15.71
CA TYR A 605 -9.83 54.03 -16.29
C TYR A 605 -8.93 55.26 -16.55
N GLU A 606 -9.52 56.37 -17.01
CA GLU A 606 -8.79 57.65 -17.13
C GLU A 606 -8.30 58.19 -15.77
N GLN A 607 -9.10 58.02 -14.71
CA GLN A 607 -8.69 58.38 -13.35
C GLN A 607 -7.61 57.43 -12.81
N TYR A 608 -7.74 56.13 -13.07
CA TYR A 608 -6.76 55.10 -12.70
C TYR A 608 -5.39 55.43 -13.27
N LYS A 609 -5.31 55.75 -14.58
CA LYS A 609 -4.05 56.12 -15.24
C LYS A 609 -3.43 57.41 -14.68
N LYS A 610 -4.23 58.32 -14.12
CA LYS A 610 -3.76 59.61 -13.54
C LYS A 610 -3.57 59.54 -12.03
N ARG A 611 -3.88 58.41 -11.40
CA ARG A 611 -3.85 58.24 -9.95
C ARG A 611 -2.44 58.41 -9.42
N LYS A 612 -2.28 59.26 -8.40
CA LYS A 612 -1.07 59.35 -7.59
C LYS A 612 -1.21 58.43 -6.38
N THR A 613 -0.26 57.52 -6.22
CA THR A 613 -0.16 56.59 -5.09
C THR A 613 0.89 57.11 -4.12
N LYS A 614 0.53 57.22 -2.83
CA LYS A 614 1.47 57.54 -1.76
C LYS A 614 2.22 56.28 -1.34
N LEU A 615 3.55 56.36 -1.21
CA LEU A 615 4.39 55.21 -0.89
C LEU A 615 5.07 55.29 0.46
N ALA A 616 5.50 56.48 0.87
CA ALA A 616 6.43 56.60 1.97
C ALA A 616 5.99 57.66 2.97
N ALA A 617 6.52 57.52 4.18
CA ALA A 617 6.53 58.54 5.22
C ALA A 617 7.98 58.63 5.72
N GLY A 618 8.75 59.57 5.16
CA GLY A 618 10.21 59.61 5.34
C GLY A 618 10.96 58.69 4.38
N TYR A 619 12.29 58.66 4.49
CA TYR A 619 13.17 57.82 3.66
C TYR A 619 13.36 56.41 4.24
N ASN A 620 13.10 56.19 5.53
CA ASN A 620 13.39 54.90 6.18
C ASN A 620 12.27 53.84 6.07
N LEU A 621 11.16 54.15 5.39
CA LEU A 621 10.04 53.23 5.24
C LEU A 621 9.26 53.50 3.97
N GLU A 622 9.06 52.44 3.19
CA GLU A 622 8.19 52.42 2.02
C GLU A 622 7.12 51.34 2.16
N ILE A 623 5.89 51.71 1.84
CA ILE A 623 4.71 50.86 1.81
C ILE A 623 4.13 50.97 0.41
N LEU A 624 4.22 49.89 -0.35
CA LEU A 624 3.58 49.72 -1.64
C LEU A 624 2.15 49.20 -1.39
N PRO A 625 1.09 50.03 -1.50
CA PRO A 625 -0.28 49.58 -1.32
C PRO A 625 -0.79 48.84 -2.56
N TYR A 626 -1.94 48.19 -2.49
CA TYR A 626 -2.53 47.50 -3.67
C TYR A 626 -2.65 48.37 -4.93
N THR A 627 -2.64 49.70 -4.83
CA THR A 627 -2.68 50.65 -5.96
C THR A 627 -1.33 50.86 -6.65
N SER A 628 -0.26 50.21 -6.18
CA SER A 628 1.08 50.23 -6.77
C SER A 628 1.43 48.93 -7.51
N ARG A 629 0.44 48.06 -7.73
CA ARG A 629 0.62 46.78 -8.42
C ARG A 629 -0.36 46.60 -9.56
N THR A 630 -0.05 45.63 -10.40
CA THR A 630 -0.94 45.08 -11.43
C THR A 630 -1.17 43.59 -11.20
N LEU A 631 -1.99 42.97 -12.06
CA LEU A 631 -2.35 41.55 -12.01
C LEU A 631 -1.88 40.87 -13.28
N VAL A 632 -0.97 39.91 -13.14
CA VAL A 632 -0.25 39.27 -14.27
C VAL A 632 -0.31 37.74 -14.20
N GLY A 633 -1.30 37.20 -13.49
CA GLY A 633 -1.51 35.76 -13.41
C GLY A 633 -1.86 35.12 -14.76
N PRO A 634 -1.78 33.78 -14.86
CA PRO A 634 -1.93 33.08 -16.12
C PRO A 634 -3.31 33.27 -16.73
N THR A 635 -3.34 33.49 -18.05
CA THR A 635 -4.58 33.57 -18.85
C THR A 635 -4.84 32.28 -19.66
N ALA A 636 -3.78 31.52 -19.96
CA ALA A 636 -3.89 30.16 -20.48
C ALA A 636 -4.15 29.21 -19.31
N ILE A 637 -5.42 28.87 -19.09
CA ILE A 637 -5.85 28.07 -17.94
C ILE A 637 -6.70 26.86 -18.37
N PRO A 638 -6.68 25.77 -17.59
CA PRO A 638 -7.54 24.62 -17.85
C PRO A 638 -9.04 24.95 -17.77
N ASN A 639 -9.86 24.17 -18.49
CA ASN A 639 -11.32 24.27 -18.41
C ASN A 639 -11.81 24.07 -16.97
N GLY A 640 -12.74 24.92 -16.53
CA GLY A 640 -13.30 24.89 -15.17
C GLY A 640 -12.54 25.71 -14.13
N VAL A 641 -11.32 26.19 -14.44
CA VAL A 641 -10.61 27.13 -13.57
C VAL A 641 -11.22 28.52 -13.70
N ASN A 642 -11.42 29.20 -12.56
CA ASN A 642 -11.94 30.57 -12.55
C ASN A 642 -10.88 31.54 -13.12
N PRO A 643 -11.14 32.23 -14.25
CA PRO A 643 -10.18 33.16 -14.86
C PRO A 643 -9.76 34.31 -13.94
N ILE A 644 -10.65 34.75 -13.06
CA ILE A 644 -10.38 35.84 -12.12
C ILE A 644 -9.46 35.38 -10.99
N ALA A 645 -9.63 34.13 -10.51
CA ALA A 645 -8.72 33.56 -9.53
C ALA A 645 -7.31 33.37 -10.11
N ALA A 646 -7.22 32.94 -11.37
CA ALA A 646 -5.98 32.79 -12.10
C ALA A 646 -5.28 34.13 -12.36
N VAL A 647 -5.95 35.12 -12.96
CA VAL A 647 -5.29 36.39 -13.31
C VAL A 647 -4.81 37.16 -12.07
N ARG A 648 -5.54 37.06 -10.95
CA ARG A 648 -5.19 37.78 -9.73
C ARG A 648 -4.12 37.09 -8.89
N SER A 649 -3.78 35.83 -9.18
CA SER A 649 -2.92 35.00 -8.32
C SER A 649 -1.45 35.44 -8.32
N VAL A 650 -1.02 36.10 -9.39
CA VAL A 650 0.31 36.70 -9.52
C VAL A 650 0.17 38.21 -9.59
N GLN A 651 0.90 38.91 -8.74
CA GLN A 651 0.91 40.36 -8.68
C GLN A 651 2.27 40.88 -9.09
N HIS A 652 2.28 41.97 -9.83
CA HIS A 652 3.50 42.66 -10.22
C HIS A 652 3.53 44.01 -9.51
N TRP A 653 4.49 44.19 -8.61
CA TRP A 653 4.62 45.36 -7.74
C TRP A 653 5.61 46.34 -8.31
N TYR A 654 5.27 47.63 -8.27
CA TYR A 654 6.10 48.71 -8.77
C TYR A 654 6.41 49.70 -7.65
N GLY A 655 7.68 50.03 -7.51
CA GLY A 655 8.17 51.04 -6.59
C GLY A 655 9.04 52.09 -7.29
N GLU A 656 9.47 53.07 -6.51
CA GLU A 656 10.41 54.10 -6.93
C GLU A 656 11.08 54.61 -5.68
N TYR A 657 12.40 54.72 -5.68
CA TYR A 657 13.14 55.17 -4.51
C TYR A 657 14.31 56.07 -4.89
N ASN A 658 14.72 56.95 -3.98
CA ASN A 658 15.83 57.88 -4.12
C ASN A 658 16.42 58.18 -2.75
N LEU A 659 17.70 58.55 -2.74
CA LEU A 659 18.32 59.16 -1.57
C LEU A 659 17.98 60.65 -1.46
N PRO A 660 18.17 61.28 -0.29
CA PRO A 660 18.24 62.74 -0.21
C PRO A 660 19.25 63.30 -1.22
N ILE A 661 19.06 64.54 -1.68
CA ILE A 661 19.88 65.12 -2.77
C ILE A 661 21.35 65.21 -2.37
N ALA A 662 21.66 65.81 -1.24
CA ALA A 662 23.04 65.96 -0.75
C ALA A 662 23.06 65.57 0.73
N PRO A 663 23.06 64.27 1.05
CA PRO A 663 23.03 63.80 2.42
C PRO A 663 24.39 63.99 3.08
N TYR A 664 24.38 64.42 4.33
CA TYR A 664 25.50 64.28 5.24
C TYR A 664 25.54 62.85 5.78
N ILE A 665 26.73 62.26 5.87
CA ILE A 665 26.92 60.85 6.19
C ILE A 665 27.71 60.76 7.50
N LEU A 666 27.17 60.08 8.51
CA LEU A 666 27.85 59.83 9.78
C LEU A 666 27.87 58.32 10.09
N PRO A 667 28.87 57.83 10.84
CA PRO A 667 28.81 56.47 11.38
C PRO A 667 27.48 56.23 12.11
N LYS A 668 26.87 55.05 11.91
CA LYS A 668 25.57 54.74 12.52
C LYS A 668 25.63 54.84 14.04
N GLY A 669 24.62 55.49 14.64
CA GLY A 669 24.52 55.70 16.08
C GLY A 669 25.29 56.91 16.60
N THR A 670 25.86 57.75 15.72
CA THR A 670 26.48 59.03 16.13
C THR A 670 25.43 59.93 16.79
N ASP A 671 25.70 60.37 18.02
CA ASP A 671 24.88 61.37 18.69
C ASP A 671 25.14 62.76 18.09
N ILE A 672 24.28 63.15 17.15
CA ILE A 672 24.40 64.42 16.44
C ILE A 672 24.29 65.63 17.36
N VAL A 673 23.60 65.53 18.49
CA VAL A 673 23.47 66.64 19.45
C VAL A 673 24.77 66.80 20.23
N ALA A 674 25.37 65.70 20.68
CA ALA A 674 26.69 65.73 21.30
C ALA A 674 27.76 66.26 20.32
N LEU A 675 27.70 65.83 19.05
CA LEU A 675 28.60 66.30 18.00
C LEU A 675 28.42 67.81 17.75
N ALA A 676 27.18 68.29 17.61
CA ALA A 676 26.91 69.72 17.46
C ALA A 676 27.45 70.52 18.65
N ASN A 677 27.27 70.03 19.88
CA ASN A 677 27.79 70.69 21.08
C ASN A 677 29.33 70.76 21.09
N HIS A 678 30.02 69.73 20.57
CA HIS A 678 31.47 69.72 20.42
C HIS A 678 31.96 70.86 19.50
N TYR A 679 31.20 71.15 18.44
CA TYR A 679 31.51 72.18 17.45
C TYR A 679 30.82 73.53 17.70
N GLY A 680 30.39 73.82 18.94
CA GLY A 680 29.85 75.13 19.31
C GLY A 680 28.36 75.33 19.00
N GLY A 681 27.62 74.24 18.79
CA GLY A 681 26.15 74.21 18.70
C GLY A 681 25.58 74.20 17.29
N VAL A 682 26.41 74.26 16.25
CA VAL A 682 26.00 74.23 14.84
C VAL A 682 26.91 73.26 14.09
N LEU A 683 26.31 72.43 13.23
CA LEU A 683 27.03 71.61 12.27
C LEU A 683 26.77 72.14 10.86
N ASP A 684 27.80 72.15 10.01
CA ASP A 684 27.67 72.57 8.62
C ASP A 684 28.13 71.51 7.60
N GLY A 685 28.68 70.39 8.07
CA GLY A 685 29.09 69.25 7.28
C GLY A 685 30.57 69.23 6.92
N HIS A 686 31.37 70.21 7.37
CA HIS A 686 32.82 70.21 7.18
C HIS A 686 33.56 69.54 8.35
N GLU A 687 32.84 69.11 9.38
CA GLU A 687 33.41 68.40 10.52
C GLU A 687 33.99 67.04 10.09
N GLN A 688 35.09 66.63 10.71
CA GLN A 688 35.88 65.44 10.30
C GLN A 688 35.12 64.12 10.42
N GLU A 689 34.07 64.09 11.24
CA GLU A 689 33.23 62.91 11.47
C GLU A 689 32.32 62.62 10.27
N PHE A 690 32.05 63.63 9.43
CA PHE A 690 31.28 63.44 8.20
C PHE A 690 32.11 62.68 7.17
N ILE A 691 31.55 61.57 6.71
CA ILE A 691 32.24 60.63 5.82
C ILE A 691 32.07 61.07 4.36
N THR A 692 33.17 61.10 3.60
CA THR A 692 33.22 61.45 2.16
C THR A 692 34.13 60.49 1.39
N GLY A 693 34.20 60.58 0.06
CA GLY A 693 35.18 59.84 -0.75
C GLY A 693 34.81 58.38 -1.04
N GLY A 694 33.52 58.05 -1.05
CA GLY A 694 33.02 56.68 -1.22
C GLY A 694 31.65 56.61 -1.87
N TYR A 695 30.94 55.53 -1.58
CA TYR A 695 29.59 55.26 -2.06
C TYR A 695 28.63 55.05 -0.91
N ILE A 696 27.41 55.57 -1.04
CA ILE A 696 26.27 55.19 -0.21
C ILE A 696 25.62 53.96 -0.85
N LEU A 697 25.70 52.82 -0.15
CA LEU A 697 25.03 51.60 -0.54
C LEU A 697 23.62 51.56 0.08
N VAL A 698 22.61 51.38 -0.77
CA VAL A 698 21.21 51.20 -0.34
C VAL A 698 20.91 49.72 -0.24
N LYS A 699 20.37 49.33 0.92
CA LYS A 699 19.92 47.97 1.22
C LYS A 699 18.43 47.94 1.47
N PHE A 700 17.72 46.99 0.86
CA PHE A 700 16.29 46.76 1.08
C PHE A 700 16.03 45.46 1.84
N GLU A 701 15.18 45.55 2.87
CA GLU A 701 14.44 44.41 3.38
C GLU A 701 12.99 44.51 2.91
N ILE A 702 12.47 43.43 2.30
CA ILE A 702 11.16 43.43 1.62
C ILE A 702 10.27 42.38 2.26
N TYR A 703 9.06 42.78 2.65
CA TYR A 703 8.09 41.95 3.35
C TYR A 703 6.68 42.13 2.80
N THR A 704 5.90 41.05 2.74
CA THR A 704 4.45 41.16 2.48
C THR A 704 3.71 41.53 3.75
N VAL A 705 2.66 42.34 3.58
CA VAL A 705 1.75 42.76 4.66
C VAL A 705 0.30 42.53 4.23
N LYS A 706 -0.59 42.25 5.19
CA LYS A 706 -2.03 42.04 4.95
C LYS A 706 -2.86 42.77 6.02
N ASN A 707 -4.18 42.82 5.81
CA ASN A 707 -5.16 43.37 6.75
C ASN A 707 -4.93 44.83 7.16
N SER A 708 -4.32 45.62 6.26
CA SER A 708 -3.93 47.02 6.51
C SER A 708 -2.97 47.20 7.70
N ASP A 709 -2.32 46.12 8.14
CA ASP A 709 -1.32 46.15 9.19
C ASP A 709 0.08 46.23 8.59
N ALA A 710 0.58 47.46 8.48
CA ALA A 710 1.92 47.72 7.98
C ALA A 710 3.04 47.23 8.92
N GLY A 711 2.73 46.77 10.14
CA GLY A 711 3.70 46.26 11.11
C GLY A 711 3.96 44.75 11.02
N THR A 712 2.97 43.98 10.57
CA THR A 712 3.08 42.51 10.50
C THR A 712 3.79 42.07 9.23
N ARG A 713 4.94 41.39 9.39
CA ARG A 713 5.71 40.79 8.30
C ARG A 713 5.25 39.35 8.08
N ILE A 714 4.72 39.02 6.91
CA ILE A 714 4.16 37.68 6.63
C ILE A 714 5.16 36.83 5.86
N LEU A 715 5.51 37.24 4.64
CA LEU A 715 6.60 36.67 3.86
C LEU A 715 7.75 37.67 3.78
N GLY A 716 9.00 37.21 3.67
CA GLY A 716 10.18 38.06 3.49
C GLY A 716 11.08 37.58 2.37
N TYR A 717 11.69 38.52 1.63
CA TYR A 717 12.70 38.21 0.61
C TYR A 717 13.93 37.54 1.24
N LYS A 718 14.20 37.88 2.50
CA LYS A 718 15.09 37.16 3.40
C LYS A 718 14.30 36.75 4.63
N ALA A 719 13.79 35.53 4.62
CA ALA A 719 13.08 34.90 5.72
C ALA A 719 14.06 34.09 6.62
N PRO A 720 13.60 33.58 7.78
CA PRO A 720 14.43 32.73 8.64
C PRO A 720 14.97 31.46 7.96
N ILE A 721 14.22 30.89 6.99
CA ILE A 721 14.60 29.66 6.28
C ILE A 721 15.07 29.97 4.86
N ALA A 722 14.27 30.71 4.08
CA ALA A 722 14.59 31.04 2.70
C ALA A 722 15.26 32.41 2.56
N ASN A 723 16.34 32.49 1.76
CA ASN A 723 16.94 33.75 1.36
C ASN A 723 16.85 33.90 -0.16
N MET A 724 15.79 34.56 -0.62
CA MET A 724 15.48 34.68 -2.04
C MET A 724 16.52 35.48 -2.81
N TRP A 725 17.17 36.46 -2.15
CA TRP A 725 18.33 37.14 -2.73
C TRP A 725 19.42 36.16 -3.14
N ALA A 726 19.72 35.17 -2.29
CA ALA A 726 20.73 34.17 -2.57
C ALA A 726 20.25 33.10 -3.57
N ILE A 727 18.96 32.71 -3.50
CA ILE A 727 18.35 31.74 -4.44
C ILE A 727 18.47 32.27 -5.88
N GLU A 728 18.12 33.54 -6.09
CA GLU A 728 18.24 34.22 -7.39
C GLU A 728 19.69 34.54 -7.79
N GLY A 729 20.65 34.27 -6.90
CA GLY A 729 22.07 34.38 -7.18
C GLY A 729 22.63 35.79 -7.03
N GLN A 730 22.11 36.58 -6.07
CA GLN A 730 22.71 37.88 -5.73
C GLN A 730 24.17 37.72 -5.36
N MET A 731 25.01 38.56 -5.97
CA MET A 731 26.45 38.49 -5.76
C MET A 731 26.84 38.96 -4.35
N THR A 732 27.88 38.33 -3.82
CA THR A 732 28.41 38.64 -2.48
C THR A 732 29.63 39.55 -2.52
N GLY A 733 30.08 39.96 -3.70
CA GLY A 733 31.20 40.85 -3.89
C GLY A 733 31.60 40.96 -5.36
N ASP A 734 32.43 41.95 -5.66
CA ASP A 734 32.99 42.18 -6.99
C ASP A 734 34.35 42.88 -6.88
N THR A 735 35.14 42.87 -7.95
CA THR A 735 36.39 43.62 -8.04
C THR A 735 36.31 44.58 -9.21
N ASP A 736 36.52 45.86 -8.95
CA ASP A 736 36.46 46.89 -9.98
C ASP A 736 37.69 46.86 -10.91
N GLU A 737 37.67 47.66 -11.97
CA GLU A 737 38.74 47.73 -12.95
C GLU A 737 40.05 48.36 -12.43
N MET A 738 40.03 48.93 -11.22
CA MET A 738 41.21 49.40 -10.48
C MET A 738 41.76 48.34 -9.51
N GLY A 739 41.17 47.15 -9.46
CA GLY A 739 41.58 46.06 -8.57
C GLY A 739 41.05 46.18 -7.14
N GLN A 740 40.10 47.09 -6.89
CA GLN A 740 39.50 47.27 -5.57
C GLN A 740 38.36 46.27 -5.38
N THR A 741 38.39 45.54 -4.26
CA THR A 741 37.39 44.50 -3.97
C THR A 741 36.31 45.05 -3.05
N PHE A 742 35.07 44.77 -3.40
CA PHE A 742 33.86 45.15 -2.67
C PHE A 742 33.16 43.90 -2.15
N SER A 743 32.62 43.96 -0.93
CA SER A 743 31.81 42.88 -0.35
C SER A 743 30.37 43.33 -0.16
N PHE A 744 29.44 42.48 -0.59
CA PHE A 744 28.00 42.74 -0.55
C PHE A 744 27.27 41.68 0.27
N SER A 745 26.11 42.05 0.79
CA SER A 745 25.21 41.24 1.58
C SER A 745 23.82 41.20 0.95
N SER A 746 23.03 40.18 1.29
CA SER A 746 21.67 40.02 0.75
C SER A 746 20.82 41.27 0.93
N GLY A 747 20.20 41.77 -0.14
CA GLY A 747 19.40 42.99 -0.17
C GLY A 747 20.15 44.27 -0.51
N ASP A 748 21.46 44.20 -0.77
CA ASP A 748 22.25 45.34 -1.25
C ASP A 748 21.94 45.58 -2.74
N ILE A 749 21.30 46.70 -3.08
CA ILE A 749 20.68 46.86 -4.42
C ILE A 749 21.32 47.93 -5.31
N ILE A 750 21.89 49.00 -4.76
CA ILE A 750 22.46 50.09 -5.58
C ILE A 750 23.44 50.93 -4.78
N LEU A 751 24.55 51.32 -5.41
CA LEU A 751 25.51 52.28 -4.90
C LEU A 751 25.22 53.66 -5.49
N PHE A 752 25.36 54.69 -4.67
CA PHE A 752 25.35 56.10 -5.08
C PHE A 752 26.68 56.76 -4.73
N GLU A 753 27.19 57.61 -5.61
CA GLU A 753 28.36 58.45 -5.31
C GLU A 753 28.08 59.37 -4.12
N SER A 754 28.87 59.28 -3.05
CA SER A 754 28.64 60.09 -1.84
C SER A 754 28.89 61.59 -2.06
N ASP A 755 29.90 61.92 -2.87
CA ASP A 755 30.37 63.29 -3.06
C ASP A 755 29.60 64.07 -4.15
N PHE A 756 28.78 63.36 -4.95
CA PHE A 756 28.07 63.92 -6.09
C PHE A 756 26.56 63.75 -5.98
N SER A 757 25.83 64.75 -6.45
CA SER A 757 24.37 64.76 -6.46
C SER A 757 23.82 65.32 -7.75
N VAL A 758 22.52 65.10 -7.97
CA VAL A 758 21.74 65.77 -9.02
C VAL A 758 21.94 67.30 -9.01
N ARG A 759 22.20 67.91 -7.85
CA ARG A 759 22.48 69.36 -7.77
C ARG A 759 23.80 69.74 -8.45
N ASN A 760 24.84 68.92 -8.32
CA ASN A 760 26.14 69.16 -8.96
C ASN A 760 25.99 69.14 -10.49
N ASP A 761 25.19 68.21 -11.00
CA ASP A 761 25.00 68.02 -12.44
C ASP A 761 24.23 69.18 -13.09
N TYR A 762 23.12 69.63 -12.48
CA TYR A 762 22.30 70.71 -13.04
C TYR A 762 22.94 72.10 -12.90
N LEU A 763 23.85 72.30 -11.93
CA LEU A 763 24.55 73.57 -11.74
C LEU A 763 25.84 73.69 -12.56
N GLY A 764 26.25 72.64 -13.29
CA GLY A 764 27.47 72.64 -14.11
C GLY A 764 28.75 72.88 -13.31
N GLN A 765 28.71 72.66 -11.98
CA GLN A 765 29.84 72.83 -11.08
C GLN A 765 30.22 71.47 -10.51
N GLY A 766 31.16 70.80 -11.18
CA GLY A 766 32.14 70.02 -10.44
C GLY A 766 32.86 70.99 -9.51
N LYS A 767 32.88 70.71 -8.21
CA LYS A 767 33.82 71.35 -7.31
C LYS A 767 34.99 70.41 -7.11
#